data_AF-A0A8C6VLF9-F1
#
_entry.id   AF-A0A8C6VLF9-F1
#
_cell.length_a   1.000
_cell.length_b   1.000
_cell.length_c   1.000
_cell.angle_alpha   90.00
_cell.angle_beta   90.00
_cell.angle_gamma   90.00
#
_symmetry.space_group_name_H-M   'P 1'
#
loop_
_entity.id
_entity.type
_entity.pdbx_description
1 polymer ?
#
loop_
_entity_poly.entity_id
_entity_poly.type
_entity_poly.pdbx_seq_one_letter_code
_entity_poly.pdbx_strand_id
1 'polypeptide(L)'
;MPQVKVPETDDDMRSFAELVFASEVKDEGERHEISPFDVADVCPISHHEMQNHMIKQDNTNVSDKRKKTLLRLKTIALVVPVAAHCSTKLSTLDEVISTTAMYEDVPKFQRVQITGDYAAGVSVEDFELVCQGLYRALCIREKNMMKSFQRFPKTPSQFLCTIENEVWKPNEEMRPVFTSPVKDSADIWRSDNLPANLNYHTEMKEGVAYVYAGKEAAARGEPMDLSYPNLEVFIDDMNFLLTLIAKGPVKTYTHRRLRFLSCKFNVHEMLNEMEELKELKNNPHRDFYNCRKVDTHIHAAACMNQKHLLRFIKKSYRLDRERVVYKSKDETLTLRQLFEKLNLHPSDLTVDSLDVHAGRQTFQRFDKFNAKYNPVGASELRDLYLKTENAIDGEYFATIIKEVGSDLEDAKYQYAEPRLSIYGCSAEEWPKLAKWFTQHRVYSPNMRWMIQVPRIYDVFRAKNFLPHFGKMLENIFLPVFQATINPQDNKELSVFLRYVTGFDSVDDESKHSGHMFSTKSPKPEEWNHEKNPSYTYYLYYMYANILVLNHLRRKRGMNTFLFRPHCGEAGSLTHLLAAFMTADNISHGLNLKKSPVLQYLYFLAQIPIAMSPLSNNSLFLEYAKNPLLDFHQKGLMVSLSTDDPMQFHYTKEPLMEEYAIAAQVFKLSTCDMCEIARNSVLQCGLSHEV
;
A
#
# COMPACT_ATOMS: atom_id res chain seq x y z
N MET A 1 20.41 -19.73 10.62
CA MET A 1 19.76 -18.94 11.68
C MET A 1 19.40 -19.90 12.81
N PRO A 2 19.65 -19.57 14.09
CA PRO A 2 19.18 -20.40 15.19
C PRO A 2 17.64 -20.35 15.19
N GLN A 3 16.99 -21.51 15.30
CA GLN A 3 15.54 -21.60 15.44
C GLN A 3 15.12 -20.87 16.71
N VAL A 4 14.51 -19.70 16.55
CA VAL A 4 13.76 -19.04 17.62
C VAL A 4 12.62 -19.98 18.00
N LYS A 5 12.66 -20.53 19.23
CA LYS A 5 11.52 -21.26 19.80
C LYS A 5 10.33 -20.29 19.87
N VAL A 6 9.36 -20.49 18.99
CA VAL A 6 8.08 -19.79 19.00
C VAL A 6 7.34 -20.20 20.28
N PRO A 7 6.84 -19.27 21.13
CA PRO A 7 5.95 -19.64 22.21
C PRO A 7 4.66 -20.17 21.60
N GLU A 8 4.29 -21.41 21.93
CA GLU A 8 2.98 -21.98 21.58
C GLU A 8 1.87 -21.03 22.03
N THR A 9 0.88 -20.86 21.16
CA THR A 9 -0.27 -20.00 21.41
C THR A 9 -1.16 -20.60 22.50
N ASP A 10 -1.41 -19.80 23.54
CA ASP A 10 -2.35 -20.09 24.61
C ASP A 10 -3.78 -20.11 24.05
N ASP A 11 -4.58 -21.13 24.35
CA ASP A 11 -5.97 -21.25 23.89
C ASP A 11 -6.82 -20.05 24.35
N ASP A 12 -6.44 -19.44 25.48
CA ASP A 12 -7.01 -18.20 26.00
C ASP A 12 -6.77 -17.00 25.07
N MET A 13 -5.62 -16.92 24.39
CA MET A 13 -5.33 -15.85 23.44
C MET A 13 -6.18 -15.99 22.17
N ARG A 14 -6.39 -17.22 21.70
CA ARG A 14 -7.22 -17.50 20.52
C ARG A 14 -8.68 -17.14 20.78
N SER A 15 -9.23 -17.58 21.91
CA SER A 15 -10.61 -17.25 22.29
C SER A 15 -10.83 -15.76 22.48
N PHE A 16 -9.87 -15.04 23.07
CA PHE A 16 -9.93 -13.58 23.19
C PHE A 16 -9.87 -12.87 21.83
N ALA A 17 -9.01 -13.32 20.92
CA ALA A 17 -8.94 -12.76 19.56
C ALA A 17 -10.26 -12.96 18.78
N GLU A 18 -10.91 -14.12 18.92
CA GLU A 18 -12.23 -14.38 18.34
C GLU A 18 -13.31 -13.44 18.91
N LEU A 19 -13.29 -13.16 20.22
CA LEU A 19 -14.21 -12.20 20.85
C LEU A 19 -13.99 -10.77 20.32
N VAL A 20 -12.73 -10.35 20.19
CA VAL A 20 -12.37 -9.04 19.65
C VAL A 20 -12.85 -8.91 18.21
N PHE A 21 -12.60 -9.93 17.38
CA PHE A 21 -13.10 -9.96 16.01
C PHE A 21 -14.63 -9.87 15.96
N ALA A 22 -15.33 -10.65 16.78
CA ALA A 22 -16.79 -10.64 16.84
C ALA A 22 -17.35 -9.27 17.28
N SER A 23 -16.67 -8.54 18.18
CA SER A 23 -17.08 -7.18 18.55
C SER A 23 -16.91 -6.18 17.41
N GLU A 24 -15.79 -6.25 16.67
CA GLU A 24 -15.54 -5.38 15.52
C GLU A 24 -16.55 -5.62 14.40
N VAL A 25 -16.96 -6.88 14.19
CA VAL A 25 -18.00 -7.24 13.22
C VAL A 25 -19.38 -6.68 13.62
N LYS A 26 -19.72 -6.69 14.92
CA LYS A 26 -21.01 -6.19 15.42
C LYS A 26 -21.09 -4.66 15.40
N ASP A 27 -20.02 -3.97 15.77
CA ASP A 27 -19.95 -2.50 15.83
C ASP A 27 -20.12 -1.82 14.47
N GLU A 28 -19.95 -2.54 13.35
CA GLU A 28 -20.20 -2.01 12.00
C GLU A 28 -21.64 -2.23 11.51
N GLY A 29 -22.38 -3.19 12.08
CA GLY A 29 -23.78 -3.47 11.70
C GLY A 29 -24.82 -2.50 12.28
N GLU A 30 -24.49 -1.76 13.34
CA GLU A 30 -25.42 -0.89 14.09
C GLU A 30 -25.18 0.63 13.91
N ARG A 31 -24.26 1.07 13.04
CA ARG A 31 -23.91 2.50 12.96
C ARG A 31 -24.96 3.36 12.26
N HIS A 32 -25.85 3.93 13.06
CA HIS A 32 -26.26 5.33 12.89
C HIS A 32 -25.11 6.26 13.30
N GLU A 33 -24.85 7.27 12.47
CA GLU A 33 -23.79 8.28 12.63
C GLU A 33 -23.92 9.07 13.94
N ILE A 34 -23.25 8.63 15.01
CA ILE A 34 -22.71 9.49 16.06
C ILE A 34 -21.35 8.91 16.46
N SER A 35 -20.29 9.66 16.22
CA SER A 35 -18.95 9.38 16.76
C SER A 35 -19.04 9.30 18.30
N PRO A 36 -18.70 8.18 18.95
CA PRO A 36 -18.57 8.14 20.41
C PRO A 36 -17.36 8.95 20.93
N PHE A 37 -16.59 9.54 20.02
CA PHE A 37 -15.33 10.24 20.29
C PHE A 37 -15.37 11.74 20.00
N ASP A 38 -16.54 12.31 19.71
CA ASP A 38 -16.73 13.77 19.86
C ASP A 38 -16.95 14.08 21.35
N VAL A 39 -15.90 13.88 22.14
CA VAL A 39 -15.84 14.38 23.51
C VAL A 39 -15.54 15.87 23.38
N ALA A 40 -16.50 16.73 23.71
CA ALA A 40 -16.23 18.15 23.92
C ALA A 40 -14.99 18.29 24.82
N ASP A 41 -14.07 19.19 24.46
CA ASP A 41 -12.73 19.42 25.04
C ASP A 41 -12.67 19.76 26.55
N VAL A 42 -13.71 19.44 27.32
CA VAL A 42 -13.76 19.64 28.76
C VAL A 42 -14.39 18.40 29.40
N CYS A 43 -13.54 17.47 29.88
CA CYS A 43 -13.98 16.35 30.71
C CYS A 43 -13.67 16.67 32.19
N PRO A 44 -14.65 17.14 33.01
CA PRO A 44 -14.41 17.60 34.38
C PRO A 44 -14.10 16.45 35.37
N ILE A 45 -14.34 15.20 34.96
CA ILE A 45 -14.32 14.02 35.84
C ILE A 45 -12.87 13.57 36.16
N SER A 46 -11.92 13.77 35.23
CA SER A 46 -10.52 13.37 35.49
C SER A 46 -9.82 14.25 36.54
N HIS A 47 -10.22 15.52 36.67
CA HIS A 47 -9.62 16.41 37.68
C HIS A 47 -10.07 16.06 39.09
N HIS A 48 -11.32 15.65 39.29
CA HIS A 48 -11.85 15.31 40.61
C HIS A 48 -11.32 13.97 41.13
N GLU A 49 -11.22 12.95 40.27
CA GLU A 49 -10.69 11.64 40.69
C GLU A 49 -9.18 11.69 40.92
N MET A 50 -8.44 12.44 40.10
CA MET A 50 -6.99 12.60 40.26
C MET A 50 -6.64 13.48 41.47
N GLN A 51 -7.40 14.56 41.76
CA GLN A 51 -7.27 15.31 43.02
C GLN A 51 -7.61 14.45 44.23
N ASN A 52 -8.70 13.67 44.18
CA ASN A 52 -9.07 12.79 45.30
C ASN A 52 -8.04 11.68 45.54
N HIS A 53 -7.36 11.21 44.49
CA HIS A 53 -6.30 10.20 44.63
C HIS A 53 -4.98 10.80 45.14
N MET A 54 -4.66 12.05 44.78
CA MET A 54 -3.51 12.79 45.33
C MET A 54 -3.73 13.18 46.80
N ILE A 55 -4.94 13.64 47.16
CA ILE A 55 -5.32 13.99 48.55
C ILE A 55 -5.34 12.74 49.45
N LYS A 56 -5.71 11.56 48.92
CA LYS A 56 -5.64 10.29 49.67
C LYS A 56 -4.19 9.77 49.84
N GLN A 57 -3.29 10.04 48.90
CA GLN A 57 -1.87 9.68 49.03
C GLN A 57 -1.11 10.61 49.98
N ASP A 58 -1.44 11.89 50.02
CA ASP A 58 -0.81 12.85 50.93
C ASP A 58 -1.18 12.61 52.41
N ASN A 59 -2.37 12.05 52.67
CA ASN A 59 -2.83 11.75 54.03
C ASN A 59 -2.35 10.42 54.62
N THR A 60 -1.68 9.55 53.83
CA THR A 60 -1.33 8.18 54.30
C THR A 60 0.16 7.85 54.34
N ASN A 61 1.09 8.77 54.09
CA ASN A 61 2.52 8.44 54.10
C ASN A 61 3.43 9.49 54.77
N VAL A 62 3.00 10.07 55.89
CA VAL A 62 3.92 10.81 56.78
C VAL A 62 4.48 9.83 57.83
N SER A 63 5.57 9.12 57.50
CA SER A 63 6.78 9.04 58.37
C SER A 63 7.80 7.92 58.04
N ASP A 64 7.46 6.78 57.45
CA ASP A 64 8.34 5.59 57.65
C ASP A 64 9.09 4.95 56.45
N LYS A 65 9.16 5.57 55.27
CA LYS A 65 9.92 5.00 54.12
C LYS A 65 11.15 5.78 53.65
N ARG A 66 11.55 6.83 54.37
CA ARG A 66 12.63 7.75 53.93
C ARG A 66 14.08 7.26 54.14
N LYS A 67 14.32 6.03 54.61
CA LYS A 67 15.68 5.55 54.95
C LYS A 67 16.22 4.35 54.17
N LYS A 68 15.48 3.75 53.23
CA LYS A 68 15.99 2.58 52.45
C LYS A 68 16.12 2.77 50.93
N THR A 69 15.80 3.95 50.40
CA THR A 69 15.79 4.20 48.94
C THR A 69 16.86 5.19 48.50
N LEU A 70 18.06 5.13 49.09
CA LEU A 70 19.18 6.02 48.75
C LEU A 70 20.37 5.29 48.10
N LEU A 71 20.24 4.01 47.76
CA LEU A 71 21.33 3.19 47.21
C LEU A 71 21.03 2.50 45.86
N ARG A 72 20.03 2.96 45.11
CA ARG A 72 19.80 2.46 43.73
C ARG A 72 19.41 3.58 42.76
N LEU A 73 20.17 4.67 42.80
CA LEU A 73 20.14 5.71 41.77
C LEU A 73 21.06 5.29 40.62
N LYS A 74 20.54 4.48 39.70
CA LYS A 74 21.02 4.48 38.31
C LYS A 74 19.94 5.17 37.49
N THR A 75 20.16 6.45 37.22
CA THR A 75 19.44 7.23 36.22
C THR A 75 19.53 6.46 34.89
N ILE A 76 18.43 5.88 34.42
CA ILE A 76 18.33 5.42 33.03
C ILE A 76 18.08 6.67 32.21
N ALA A 77 19.15 7.42 31.93
CA ALA A 77 19.14 8.36 30.84
C ALA A 77 18.97 7.53 29.56
N LEU A 78 17.87 7.74 28.83
CA LEU A 78 17.76 7.37 27.42
C LEU A 78 18.79 8.22 26.66
N VAL A 79 20.06 7.82 26.73
CA VAL A 79 21.09 8.25 25.80
C VAL A 79 20.66 7.68 24.46
N VAL A 80 20.23 8.55 23.55
CA VAL A 80 20.24 8.21 22.12
C VAL A 80 21.70 7.88 21.82
N PRO A 81 22.06 6.63 21.48
CA PRO A 81 23.41 6.37 21.03
C PRO A 81 23.56 7.15 19.74
N VAL A 82 24.51 8.09 19.72
CA VAL A 82 25.04 8.61 18.45
C VAL A 82 25.51 7.36 17.71
N ALA A 83 24.92 7.09 16.55
CA ALA A 83 25.29 5.95 15.71
C ALA A 83 26.82 5.94 15.58
N ALA A 84 27.46 4.87 16.08
CA ALA A 84 28.88 4.71 15.95
C ALA A 84 29.22 4.70 14.45
N HIS A 85 30.10 5.60 14.02
CA HIS A 85 30.62 5.61 12.65
C HIS A 85 31.26 4.25 12.36
N CYS A 86 30.62 3.46 11.51
CA CYS A 86 31.20 2.23 10.98
C CYS A 86 32.25 2.59 9.92
N SER A 87 33.50 2.18 10.10
CA SER A 87 34.64 2.51 9.22
C SER A 87 34.81 1.56 8.03
N THR A 88 33.74 0.95 7.53
CA THR A 88 33.76 0.14 6.31
C THR A 88 33.29 0.97 5.12
N LYS A 89 34.07 0.99 4.04
CA LYS A 89 33.72 1.70 2.79
C LYS A 89 32.27 1.38 2.39
N LEU A 90 31.44 2.41 2.46
CA LEU A 90 30.02 2.41 2.11
C LEU A 90 29.82 2.05 0.63
N SER A 91 28.75 1.31 0.33
CA SER A 91 28.27 1.14 -1.05
C SER A 91 27.69 2.47 -1.55
N THR A 92 27.54 2.62 -2.87
CA THR A 92 26.90 3.80 -3.51
C THR A 92 25.48 4.09 -3.01
N LEU A 93 24.82 3.11 -2.39
CA LEU A 93 23.49 3.22 -1.78
C LEU A 93 23.53 3.98 -0.45
N ASP A 94 24.65 3.88 0.25
CA ASP A 94 24.88 4.61 1.49
C ASP A 94 25.44 6.00 1.24
N GLU A 95 26.07 6.31 0.10
CA GLU A 95 26.34 7.72 -0.24
C GLU A 95 25.04 8.51 -0.46
N VAL A 96 23.93 7.93 -0.93
CA VAL A 96 22.69 8.69 -1.20
C VAL A 96 21.69 8.68 -0.03
N ILE A 97 21.62 7.58 0.74
CA ILE A 97 20.79 7.54 1.96
C ILE A 97 21.55 8.18 3.14
N SER A 98 22.88 8.07 3.15
CA SER A 98 23.77 8.70 4.12
C SER A 98 24.48 9.94 3.57
N THR A 99 24.08 10.45 2.38
CA THR A 99 24.18 11.89 2.13
C THR A 99 23.23 12.55 3.14
N THR A 100 23.74 12.75 4.36
CA THR A 100 24.12 14.10 4.77
C THR A 100 24.20 14.93 3.51
N ALA A 101 23.17 15.74 3.30
CA ALA A 101 23.21 16.70 2.23
C ALA A 101 24.60 17.34 2.27
N MET A 102 25.22 17.60 1.12
CA MET A 102 26.41 18.44 1.05
C MET A 102 26.02 19.89 1.41
N TYR A 103 25.42 20.06 2.58
CA TYR A 103 25.30 21.26 3.35
C TYR A 103 26.42 21.11 4.36
N GLU A 104 27.51 21.85 4.15
CA GLU A 104 28.62 21.90 5.11
C GLU A 104 28.12 22.35 6.50
N ASP A 105 26.93 22.94 6.61
CA ASP A 105 26.23 23.26 7.86
C ASP A 105 24.69 23.10 7.74
N VAL A 106 24.12 21.96 8.17
CA VAL A 106 22.67 21.88 8.42
C VAL A 106 22.33 22.78 9.62
N PRO A 107 21.35 23.70 9.54
CA PRO A 107 21.01 24.54 10.67
C PRO A 107 20.62 23.73 11.90
N LYS A 108 21.04 24.20 13.07
CA LYS A 108 20.62 23.61 14.34
C LYS A 108 19.18 24.00 14.63
N PHE A 109 18.24 23.19 14.20
CA PHE A 109 16.84 23.32 14.60
C PHE A 109 16.67 23.07 16.10
N GLN A 110 15.83 23.89 16.73
CA GLN A 110 15.48 23.73 18.14
C GLN A 110 14.61 22.48 18.30
N ARG A 111 14.97 21.61 19.25
CA ARG A 111 14.27 20.34 19.47
C ARG A 111 13.76 20.25 20.90
N VAL A 112 12.49 19.88 21.04
CA VAL A 112 11.90 19.57 22.33
C VAL A 112 12.18 18.11 22.69
N GLN A 113 12.74 17.91 23.88
CA GLN A 113 12.92 16.60 24.49
C GLN A 113 11.96 16.45 25.67
N ILE A 114 11.23 15.33 25.70
CA ILE A 114 10.34 14.99 26.81
C ILE A 114 11.13 14.10 27.78
N THR A 115 11.31 14.55 29.01
CA THR A 115 12.05 13.85 30.08
C THR A 115 11.14 13.55 31.27
N GLY A 116 11.38 12.43 31.95
CA GLY A 116 10.74 12.08 33.23
C GLY A 116 9.95 10.77 33.22
N ASP A 117 9.90 10.11 34.38
CA ASP A 117 9.37 8.74 34.54
C ASP A 117 7.85 8.64 34.26
N TYR A 118 7.10 9.73 34.50
CA TYR A 118 5.66 9.80 34.26
C TYR A 118 5.28 10.11 32.80
N ALA A 119 6.25 10.20 31.89
CA ALA A 119 5.98 10.51 30.48
C ALA A 119 5.16 9.41 29.78
N ALA A 120 5.30 8.15 30.22
CA ALA A 120 4.60 7.00 29.63
C ALA A 120 3.08 7.03 29.85
N GLY A 121 2.61 7.61 30.96
CA GLY A 121 1.18 7.72 31.26
C GLY A 121 0.47 6.42 31.59
N VAL A 122 1.23 5.38 31.88
CA VAL A 122 0.76 4.06 32.33
C VAL A 122 1.62 3.64 33.52
N SER A 123 1.19 2.63 34.27
CA SER A 123 1.98 2.07 35.37
C SER A 123 3.30 1.45 34.83
N VAL A 124 4.28 1.22 35.71
CA VAL A 124 5.57 0.61 35.30
C VAL A 124 5.36 -0.80 34.77
N GLU A 125 4.47 -1.57 35.40
CA GLU A 125 4.12 -2.94 34.99
C GLU A 125 3.43 -2.95 33.62
N ASP A 126 2.45 -2.04 33.43
CA ASP A 126 1.79 -1.87 32.14
C ASP A 126 2.76 -1.43 31.05
N PHE A 127 3.71 -0.53 31.37
CA PHE A 127 4.69 -0.04 30.43
C PHE A 127 5.55 -1.18 29.87
N GLU A 128 5.98 -2.10 30.74
CA GLU A 128 6.78 -3.26 30.34
C GLU A 128 5.99 -4.19 29.40
N LEU A 129 4.71 -4.44 29.71
CA LEU A 129 3.79 -5.19 28.85
C LEU A 129 3.61 -4.51 27.48
N VAL A 130 3.45 -3.18 27.45
CA VAL A 130 3.32 -2.42 26.20
C VAL A 130 4.60 -2.54 25.38
N CYS A 131 5.77 -2.34 25.99
CA CYS A 131 7.05 -2.44 25.31
C CYS A 131 7.28 -3.82 24.69
N GLN A 132 7.03 -4.89 25.45
CA GLN A 132 7.13 -6.27 24.94
C GLN A 132 6.15 -6.52 23.78
N GLY A 133 4.93 -6.01 23.90
CA GLY A 133 3.90 -6.13 22.87
C GLY A 133 4.28 -5.44 21.56
N LEU A 134 4.72 -4.19 21.63
CA LEU A 134 5.17 -3.41 20.47
C LEU A 134 6.43 -4.01 19.84
N TYR A 135 7.39 -4.46 20.66
CA TYR A 135 8.59 -5.15 20.17
C TYR A 135 8.23 -6.40 19.37
N ARG A 136 7.39 -7.30 19.93
CA ARG A 136 6.96 -8.51 19.20
C ARG A 136 6.23 -8.17 17.90
N ALA A 137 5.37 -7.15 17.90
CA ALA A 137 4.68 -6.70 16.70
C ALA A 137 5.66 -6.23 15.59
N LEU A 138 6.69 -5.46 15.97
CA LEU A 138 7.73 -5.02 15.03
C LEU A 138 8.57 -6.19 14.51
N CYS A 139 8.95 -7.16 15.35
CA CYS A 139 9.66 -8.37 14.92
C CYS A 139 8.83 -9.22 13.94
N ILE A 140 7.52 -9.35 14.16
CA ILE A 140 6.63 -10.05 13.22
C ILE A 140 6.69 -9.39 11.84
N ARG A 141 6.57 -8.06 11.78
CA ARG A 141 6.66 -7.32 10.51
C ARG A 141 8.04 -7.45 9.88
N GLU A 142 9.12 -7.20 10.62
CA GLU A 142 10.50 -7.28 10.10
C GLU A 142 10.76 -8.66 9.49
N LYS A 143 10.44 -9.73 10.23
CA LYS A 143 10.52 -11.12 9.75
C LYS A 143 9.80 -11.32 8.42
N ASN A 144 8.55 -10.86 8.31
CA ASN A 144 7.75 -11.07 7.11
C ASN A 144 8.23 -10.23 5.92
N MET A 145 8.67 -8.98 6.15
CA MET A 145 9.21 -8.10 5.09
C MET A 145 10.53 -8.66 4.55
N MET A 146 11.42 -9.10 5.44
CA MET A 146 12.71 -9.67 5.06
C MET A 146 12.53 -10.99 4.30
N LYS A 147 11.56 -11.82 4.70
CA LYS A 147 11.25 -13.07 3.98
C LYS A 147 10.70 -12.86 2.58
N SER A 148 9.99 -11.76 2.30
CA SER A 148 9.42 -11.50 0.97
C SER A 148 10.24 -10.54 0.11
N PHE A 149 11.44 -10.14 0.55
CA PHE A 149 12.28 -9.11 -0.08
C PHE A 149 11.57 -7.75 -0.22
N GLN A 150 10.72 -7.40 0.76
CA GLN A 150 10.06 -6.11 0.86
C GLN A 150 10.85 -5.16 1.78
N ARG A 151 10.51 -3.86 1.77
CA ARG A 151 11.25 -2.86 2.53
C ARG A 151 10.89 -2.92 4.01
N PHE A 152 11.90 -2.90 4.86
CA PHE A 152 11.80 -2.57 6.28
C PHE A 152 12.81 -1.45 6.59
N PRO A 153 12.44 -0.40 7.34
CA PRO A 153 13.32 0.75 7.53
C PRO A 153 14.55 0.39 8.38
N LYS A 154 15.69 1.05 8.07
CA LYS A 154 16.97 0.82 8.77
C LYS A 154 16.88 1.17 10.27
N THR A 155 16.23 2.28 10.60
CA THR A 155 16.19 2.81 11.97
C THR A 155 15.51 1.86 12.95
N PRO A 156 14.27 1.36 12.72
CA PRO A 156 13.67 0.38 13.61
C PRO A 156 14.49 -0.92 13.69
N SER A 157 15.04 -1.39 12.57
CA SER A 157 15.90 -2.58 12.52
C SER A 157 17.13 -2.45 13.42
N GLN A 158 17.79 -1.30 13.43
CA GLN A 158 18.93 -1.02 14.33
C GLN A 158 18.51 -1.09 15.81
N PHE A 159 17.35 -0.53 16.16
CA PHE A 159 16.84 -0.59 17.52
C PHE A 159 16.46 -2.02 17.92
N LEU A 160 15.85 -2.80 17.03
CA LEU A 160 15.50 -4.21 17.28
C LEU A 160 16.75 -5.06 17.54
N CYS A 161 17.78 -4.97 16.69
CA CYS A 161 19.05 -5.66 16.91
C CYS A 161 19.71 -5.23 18.24
N THR A 162 19.65 -3.93 18.57
CA THR A 162 20.22 -3.42 19.83
C THR A 162 19.52 -4.02 21.06
N ILE A 163 18.19 -4.19 21.01
CA ILE A 163 17.41 -4.84 22.06
C ILE A 163 17.82 -6.32 22.23
N GLU A 164 18.13 -6.99 21.12
CA GLU A 164 18.58 -8.39 21.08
C GLU A 164 20.07 -8.56 21.44
N ASN A 165 20.80 -7.46 21.68
CA ASN A 165 22.26 -7.42 21.81
C ASN A 165 23.01 -7.95 20.58
N GLU A 166 22.42 -7.84 19.40
CA GLU A 166 23.03 -8.19 18.12
C GLU A 166 23.60 -6.95 17.41
N VAL A 167 24.69 -7.15 16.64
CA VAL A 167 25.26 -6.07 15.83
C VAL A 167 24.45 -5.95 14.54
N TRP A 168 23.78 -4.80 14.36
CA TRP A 168 23.07 -4.51 13.13
C TRP A 168 24.04 -4.48 11.95
N LYS A 169 23.72 -5.27 10.91
CA LYS A 169 24.47 -5.27 9.65
C LYS A 169 23.54 -4.82 8.52
N PRO A 170 23.96 -3.88 7.66
CA PRO A 170 23.20 -3.51 6.48
C PRO A 170 23.11 -4.72 5.55
N ASN A 171 21.92 -5.31 5.46
CA ASN A 171 21.69 -6.49 4.64
C ASN A 171 21.11 -6.08 3.28
N GLU A 172 21.96 -5.56 2.39
CA GLU A 172 21.54 -5.13 1.05
C GLU A 172 20.99 -6.29 0.19
N GLU A 173 21.37 -7.52 0.51
CA GLU A 173 20.91 -8.72 -0.19
C GLU A 173 19.39 -8.95 -0.04
N MET A 174 18.79 -8.42 1.03
CA MET A 174 17.39 -8.62 1.41
C MET A 174 16.44 -7.51 0.94
N ARG A 175 16.92 -6.57 0.11
CA ARG A 175 16.11 -5.49 -0.46
C ARG A 175 15.40 -5.91 -1.76
N PRO A 176 14.29 -5.24 -2.11
CA PRO A 176 13.66 -5.44 -3.41
C PRO A 176 14.62 -5.08 -4.54
N VAL A 177 14.55 -5.83 -5.63
CA VAL A 177 15.31 -5.60 -6.84
C VAL A 177 14.38 -5.00 -7.88
N PHE A 178 14.70 -3.80 -8.35
CA PHE A 178 13.98 -3.16 -9.46
C PHE A 178 14.81 -3.23 -10.73
N THR A 179 14.13 -3.15 -11.86
CA THR A 179 14.80 -3.10 -13.17
C THR A 179 15.44 -1.73 -13.36
N SER A 180 16.77 -1.69 -13.48
CA SER A 180 17.52 -0.48 -13.82
C SER A 180 17.02 0.16 -15.12
N PRO A 181 17.14 1.50 -15.27
CA PRO A 181 16.71 2.18 -16.48
C PRO A 181 17.54 1.71 -17.68
N VAL A 182 16.89 1.65 -18.85
CA VAL A 182 17.55 1.29 -20.11
C VAL A 182 18.48 2.44 -20.50
N LYS A 183 19.77 2.15 -20.74
CA LYS A 183 20.73 3.17 -21.23
C LYS A 183 20.34 3.64 -22.64
N ASP A 184 20.47 4.94 -22.90
CA ASP A 184 20.18 5.59 -24.18
C ASP A 184 20.90 4.87 -25.34
N SER A 185 20.19 4.00 -26.07
CA SER A 185 20.56 3.22 -27.28
C SER A 185 20.16 1.73 -27.22
N ALA A 186 19.81 1.18 -26.06
CA ALA A 186 19.36 -0.22 -25.96
C ALA A 186 17.87 -0.36 -26.27
N ASP A 187 17.51 -1.40 -27.02
CA ASP A 187 16.11 -1.71 -27.31
C ASP A 187 15.41 -2.25 -26.05
N ILE A 188 14.40 -1.51 -25.62
CA ILE A 188 13.56 -1.70 -24.43
C ILE A 188 12.83 -3.06 -24.52
N TRP A 189 12.57 -3.51 -25.74
CA TRP A 189 11.78 -4.71 -26.04
C TRP A 189 12.63 -5.95 -26.29
N ARG A 190 13.95 -5.88 -26.03
CA ARG A 190 14.89 -6.99 -26.27
C ARG A 190 14.46 -8.25 -25.52
N SER A 191 14.30 -9.31 -26.29
CA SER A 191 14.06 -10.68 -25.80
C SER A 191 15.33 -11.54 -25.80
N ASP A 192 16.42 -11.07 -26.43
CA ASP A 192 17.67 -11.83 -26.56
C ASP A 192 18.44 -12.00 -25.25
N ASN A 193 18.18 -11.14 -24.26
CA ASN A 193 18.77 -11.18 -22.92
C ASN A 193 17.95 -12.02 -21.93
N LEU A 194 16.94 -12.76 -22.41
CA LEU A 194 16.10 -13.59 -21.55
C LEU A 194 16.85 -14.85 -21.08
N PRO A 195 16.87 -15.13 -19.76
CA PRO A 195 17.52 -16.33 -19.23
C PRO A 195 16.97 -17.65 -19.81
N ALA A 196 17.81 -18.68 -19.87
CA ALA A 196 17.46 -20.01 -20.38
C ALA A 196 16.39 -20.72 -19.52
N ASN A 197 15.74 -21.75 -20.07
CA ASN A 197 14.78 -22.55 -19.31
C ASN A 197 15.47 -23.34 -18.17
N LEU A 198 14.92 -23.30 -16.96
CA LEU A 198 15.40 -24.09 -15.82
C LEU A 198 14.84 -25.53 -15.78
N ASN A 199 13.86 -25.85 -16.63
CA ASN A 199 13.13 -27.13 -16.65
C ASN A 199 12.44 -27.51 -15.33
N TYR A 200 12.20 -26.52 -14.46
CA TYR A 200 11.46 -26.70 -13.22
C TYR A 200 9.98 -26.90 -13.48
N HIS A 201 9.33 -27.62 -12.57
CA HIS A 201 7.89 -27.83 -12.59
C HIS A 201 7.24 -27.03 -11.46
N THR A 202 6.11 -26.38 -11.74
CA THR A 202 5.35 -25.63 -10.74
C THR A 202 3.94 -26.14 -10.65
N GLU A 203 3.49 -26.33 -9.41
CA GLU A 203 2.15 -26.79 -9.08
C GLU A 203 1.62 -25.97 -7.91
N MET A 204 0.35 -25.57 -7.96
CA MET A 204 -0.32 -24.92 -6.85
C MET A 204 -0.80 -26.00 -5.87
N LYS A 205 -0.41 -25.90 -4.59
CA LYS A 205 -0.90 -26.78 -3.53
C LYS A 205 -1.37 -25.94 -2.36
N GLU A 206 -2.61 -26.17 -1.93
CA GLU A 206 -3.24 -25.40 -0.86
C GLU A 206 -3.21 -23.88 -1.14
N GLY A 207 -3.37 -23.49 -2.42
CA GLY A 207 -3.25 -22.12 -2.92
C GLY A 207 -1.89 -21.44 -2.80
N VAL A 208 -0.82 -22.19 -2.53
CA VAL A 208 0.57 -21.70 -2.62
C VAL A 208 1.30 -22.43 -3.75
N ALA A 209 2.02 -21.68 -4.59
CA ALA A 209 2.80 -22.26 -5.67
C ALA A 209 4.07 -22.94 -5.14
N TYR A 210 4.21 -24.23 -5.38
CA TYR A 210 5.43 -25.00 -5.09
C TYR A 210 6.25 -25.18 -6.37
N VAL A 211 7.57 -25.06 -6.24
CA VAL A 211 8.53 -25.16 -7.34
C VAL A 211 9.36 -26.43 -7.13
N TYR A 212 9.41 -27.29 -8.13
CA TYR A 212 10.13 -28.57 -8.10
C TYR A 212 11.22 -28.58 -9.16
N ALA A 213 12.34 -29.26 -8.89
CA ALA A 213 13.45 -29.37 -9.85
C ALA A 213 13.05 -30.05 -11.16
N GLY A 214 11.99 -30.86 -11.15
CA GLY A 214 11.41 -31.50 -12.32
C GLY A 214 10.14 -32.28 -11.97
N LYS A 215 9.52 -32.91 -12.96
CA LYS A 215 8.26 -33.68 -12.78
C LYS A 215 8.42 -34.87 -11.83
N GLU A 216 9.59 -35.49 -11.80
CA GLU A 216 9.87 -36.62 -10.89
C GLU A 216 9.93 -36.18 -9.42
N ALA A 217 10.53 -35.01 -9.15
CA ALA A 217 10.56 -34.44 -7.79
C ALA A 217 9.18 -33.99 -7.33
N ALA A 218 8.35 -33.48 -8.26
CA ALA A 218 6.95 -33.17 -7.99
C ALA A 218 6.14 -34.42 -7.59
N ALA A 219 6.35 -35.53 -8.29
CA ALA A 219 5.71 -36.81 -7.95
C ALA A 219 6.15 -37.37 -6.59
N ARG A 220 7.40 -37.11 -6.17
CA ARG A 220 7.91 -37.46 -4.84
C ARG A 220 7.49 -36.46 -3.74
N GLY A 221 6.92 -35.31 -4.10
CA GLY A 221 6.54 -34.28 -3.14
C GLY A 221 7.72 -33.54 -2.50
N GLU A 222 8.86 -33.47 -3.19
CA GLU A 222 10.09 -32.83 -2.69
C GLU A 222 10.27 -31.44 -3.35
N PRO A 223 9.70 -30.36 -2.78
CA PRO A 223 9.86 -29.03 -3.33
C PRO A 223 11.31 -28.54 -3.19
N MET A 224 11.68 -27.57 -4.02
CA MET A 224 12.97 -26.90 -3.92
C MET A 224 13.11 -26.18 -2.57
N ASP A 225 14.34 -26.06 -2.08
CA ASP A 225 14.65 -25.25 -0.89
C ASP A 225 14.47 -23.75 -1.19
N LEU A 226 13.21 -23.31 -1.11
CA LEU A 226 12.76 -21.92 -1.13
C LEU A 226 12.05 -21.62 0.18
N SER A 227 11.96 -20.35 0.56
CA SER A 227 11.16 -19.94 1.71
C SER A 227 9.69 -20.14 1.37
N TYR A 228 9.00 -20.98 2.15
CA TYR A 228 7.56 -21.16 2.07
C TYR A 228 6.89 -20.58 3.32
N PRO A 229 5.73 -19.91 3.16
CA PRO A 229 4.98 -19.38 4.29
C PRO A 229 4.33 -20.51 5.08
N ASN A 230 4.25 -20.35 6.39
CA ASN A 230 3.52 -21.26 7.27
C ASN A 230 2.23 -20.57 7.72
N LEU A 231 1.08 -21.19 7.43
CA LEU A 231 -0.25 -20.66 7.73
C LEU A 231 -0.49 -20.56 9.25
N GLU A 232 -0.11 -21.57 10.03
CA GLU A 232 -0.32 -21.59 11.48
C GLU A 232 0.43 -20.45 12.15
N VAL A 233 1.69 -20.23 11.75
CA VAL A 233 2.51 -19.11 12.24
C VAL A 233 1.87 -17.77 11.90
N PHE A 234 1.32 -17.63 10.68
CA PHE A 234 0.63 -16.40 10.28
C PHE A 234 -0.62 -16.15 11.13
N ILE A 235 -1.45 -17.17 11.33
CA ILE A 235 -2.67 -17.06 12.15
C ILE A 235 -2.33 -16.75 13.61
N ASP A 236 -1.29 -17.37 14.16
CA ASP A 236 -0.83 -17.12 15.53
C ASP A 236 -0.29 -15.69 15.70
N ASP A 237 0.53 -15.22 14.75
CA ASP A 237 1.04 -13.83 14.72
C ASP A 237 -0.13 -12.83 14.58
N MET A 238 -1.15 -13.15 13.78
CA MET A 238 -2.35 -12.33 13.62
C MET A 238 -3.19 -12.27 14.90
N ASN A 239 -3.44 -13.41 15.55
CA ASN A 239 -4.20 -13.49 16.80
C ASN A 239 -3.51 -12.72 17.93
N PHE A 240 -2.17 -12.78 17.98
CA PHE A 240 -1.39 -11.96 18.89
C PHE A 240 -1.61 -10.47 18.65
N LEU A 241 -1.56 -10.00 17.39
CA LEU A 241 -1.77 -8.59 17.07
C LEU A 241 -3.20 -8.13 17.38
N LEU A 242 -4.21 -8.96 17.11
CA LEU A 242 -5.60 -8.66 17.45
C LEU A 242 -5.77 -8.44 18.95
N THR A 243 -5.18 -9.35 19.74
CA THR A 243 -5.14 -9.24 21.19
C THR A 243 -4.41 -7.98 21.63
N LEU A 244 -3.26 -7.67 21.02
CA LEU A 244 -2.46 -6.48 21.35
C LEU A 244 -3.23 -5.18 21.13
N ILE A 245 -3.96 -5.07 20.01
CA ILE A 245 -4.75 -3.88 19.67
C ILE A 245 -5.92 -3.70 20.65
N ALA A 246 -6.48 -4.79 21.18
CA ALA A 246 -7.57 -4.74 22.14
C ALA A 246 -7.11 -4.38 23.58
N LYS A 247 -5.84 -4.59 23.94
CA LYS A 247 -5.33 -4.32 25.29
C LYS A 247 -5.43 -2.83 25.68
N GLY A 248 -6.15 -2.56 26.78
CA GLY A 248 -6.36 -1.21 27.31
C GLY A 248 -5.07 -0.41 27.57
N PRO A 249 -4.06 -0.96 28.27
CA PRO A 249 -2.82 -0.23 28.53
C PRO A 249 -2.06 0.17 27.26
N VAL A 250 -2.06 -0.70 26.24
CA VAL A 250 -1.44 -0.43 24.92
C VAL A 250 -2.18 0.70 24.21
N LYS A 251 -3.52 0.69 24.21
CA LYS A 251 -4.33 1.78 23.64
C LYS A 251 -4.00 3.11 24.31
N THR A 252 -3.98 3.15 25.65
CA THR A 252 -3.68 4.38 26.41
C THR A 252 -2.28 4.91 26.12
N TYR A 253 -1.27 4.03 26.16
CA TYR A 253 0.11 4.41 25.88
C TYR A 253 0.25 4.95 24.45
N THR A 254 -0.21 4.21 23.45
CA THR A 254 -0.06 4.59 22.03
C THR A 254 -0.82 5.87 21.71
N HIS A 255 -2.03 6.05 22.22
CA HIS A 255 -2.80 7.29 22.06
C HIS A 255 -2.03 8.49 22.63
N ARG A 256 -1.49 8.37 23.84
CA ARG A 256 -0.68 9.43 24.48
C ARG A 256 0.60 9.71 23.69
N ARG A 257 1.28 8.68 23.17
CA ARG A 257 2.48 8.85 22.31
C ARG A 257 2.16 9.57 21.01
N LEU A 258 1.08 9.24 20.34
CA LEU A 258 0.63 9.90 19.12
C LEU A 258 0.28 11.37 19.38
N ARG A 259 -0.39 11.66 20.49
CA ARG A 259 -0.67 13.05 20.91
C ARG A 259 0.64 13.83 21.14
N PHE A 260 1.63 13.21 21.77
CA PHE A 260 2.94 13.85 21.94
C PHE A 260 3.65 14.12 20.63
N LEU A 261 3.52 13.24 19.63
CA LEU A 261 4.12 13.46 18.30
C LEU A 261 3.51 14.68 17.63
N SER A 262 2.18 14.78 17.60
CA SER A 262 1.47 15.95 17.06
C SER A 262 1.84 17.23 17.82
N CYS A 263 1.83 17.23 19.17
CA CYS A 263 2.24 18.41 19.93
C CYS A 263 3.71 18.80 19.67
N LYS A 264 4.60 17.81 19.49
CA LYS A 264 6.02 18.06 19.19
C LYS A 264 6.19 18.70 17.81
N PHE A 265 5.41 18.27 16.82
CA PHE A 265 5.37 18.89 15.50
C PHE A 265 4.93 20.35 15.59
N ASN A 266 3.82 20.63 16.28
CA ASN A 266 3.32 22.00 16.43
C ASN A 266 4.34 22.92 17.11
N VAL A 267 5.02 22.43 18.15
CA VAL A 267 6.08 23.23 18.81
C VAL A 267 7.30 23.37 17.90
N HIS A 268 7.65 22.35 17.12
CA HIS A 268 8.73 22.45 16.12
C HIS A 268 8.41 23.52 15.08
N GLU A 269 7.20 23.54 14.52
CA GLU A 269 6.73 24.56 13.59
C GLU A 269 6.87 25.96 14.20
N MET A 270 6.33 26.18 15.41
CA MET A 270 6.43 27.46 16.12
C MET A 270 7.87 27.95 16.36
N LEU A 271 8.83 27.04 16.51
CA LEU A 271 10.23 27.38 16.81
C LEU A 271 11.09 27.50 15.55
N ASN A 272 10.78 26.75 14.49
CA ASN A 272 11.70 26.49 13.39
C ASN A 272 11.16 26.84 12.00
N GLU A 273 9.87 27.15 11.82
CA GLU A 273 9.27 27.43 10.50
C GLU A 273 10.07 28.48 9.70
N MET A 274 10.49 29.56 10.36
CA MET A 274 11.26 30.64 9.70
C MET A 274 12.65 30.18 9.23
N GLU A 275 13.29 29.28 9.97
CA GLU A 275 14.58 28.69 9.57
C GLU A 275 14.39 27.67 8.45
N GLU A 276 13.32 26.86 8.46
CA GLU A 276 12.99 25.97 7.34
C GLU A 276 12.74 26.76 6.05
N LEU A 277 11.98 27.86 6.14
CA LEU A 277 11.73 28.76 5.01
C LEU A 277 13.02 29.39 4.48
N LYS A 278 13.94 29.76 5.37
CA LYS A 278 15.25 30.29 5.01
C LYS A 278 16.08 29.23 4.28
N GLU A 279 16.08 27.99 4.74
CA GLU A 279 16.78 26.89 4.08
C GLU A 279 16.22 26.56 2.70
N LEU A 280 14.89 26.61 2.54
CA LEU A 280 14.27 26.48 1.23
C LEU A 280 14.76 27.56 0.26
N LYS A 281 14.87 28.82 0.72
CA LYS A 281 15.39 29.94 -0.08
C LYS A 281 16.89 29.82 -0.36
N ASN A 282 17.64 29.20 0.55
CA ASN A 282 19.07 28.96 0.40
C ASN A 282 19.41 27.84 -0.59
N ASN A 283 18.42 27.06 -1.06
CA ASN A 283 18.61 26.02 -2.06
C ASN A 283 18.35 26.56 -3.48
N PRO A 284 19.36 27.11 -4.19
CA PRO A 284 19.15 27.65 -5.51
C PRO A 284 18.68 26.55 -6.48
N HIS A 285 17.75 26.90 -7.37
CA HIS A 285 17.21 26.02 -8.42
C HIS A 285 16.29 24.88 -7.96
N ARG A 286 16.03 24.70 -6.66
CA ARG A 286 15.06 23.71 -6.17
C ARG A 286 13.88 24.38 -5.48
N ASP A 287 12.69 24.11 -6.00
CA ASP A 287 11.41 24.47 -5.41
C ASP A 287 10.44 23.28 -5.54
N PHE A 288 9.18 23.49 -5.16
CA PHE A 288 8.15 22.46 -5.27
C PHE A 288 7.83 22.03 -6.72
N TYR A 289 8.09 22.88 -7.72
CA TYR A 289 7.88 22.49 -9.12
C TYR A 289 9.00 21.57 -9.62
N ASN A 290 10.23 21.77 -9.14
CA ASN A 290 11.42 21.01 -9.53
C ASN A 290 11.70 19.78 -8.66
N CYS A 291 10.93 19.57 -7.58
CA CYS A 291 10.98 18.36 -6.78
C CYS A 291 10.27 17.21 -7.52
N ARG A 292 10.90 16.03 -7.53
CA ARG A 292 10.31 14.85 -8.15
C ARG A 292 9.16 14.38 -7.27
N LYS A 293 8.04 14.07 -7.90
CA LYS A 293 6.83 13.56 -7.24
C LYS A 293 6.35 12.36 -8.03
N VAL A 294 5.92 11.33 -7.32
CA VAL A 294 5.40 10.11 -7.93
C VAL A 294 3.95 9.95 -7.52
N ASP A 295 3.07 9.77 -8.50
CA ASP A 295 1.73 9.30 -8.25
C ASP A 295 1.78 7.79 -7.97
N THR A 296 1.86 7.45 -6.69
CA THR A 296 2.03 6.08 -6.19
C THR A 296 0.72 5.29 -6.19
N HIS A 297 -0.42 5.97 -6.38
CA HIS A 297 -1.73 5.35 -6.43
C HIS A 297 -2.64 5.96 -7.49
N ILE A 298 -2.63 5.29 -8.66
CA ILE A 298 -3.45 5.65 -9.83
C ILE A 298 -3.92 4.40 -10.58
N HIS A 299 -5.18 4.40 -11.01
CA HIS A 299 -5.77 3.34 -11.83
C HIS A 299 -5.59 3.63 -13.32
N ALA A 300 -5.02 2.68 -14.08
CA ALA A 300 -4.71 2.90 -15.50
C ALA A 300 -5.96 3.22 -16.35
N ALA A 301 -7.11 2.62 -16.01
CA ALA A 301 -8.36 2.83 -16.74
C ALA A 301 -8.93 4.25 -16.59
N ALA A 302 -8.49 5.01 -15.58
CA ALA A 302 -8.97 6.36 -15.29
C ALA A 302 -7.83 7.37 -15.14
N CYS A 303 -6.63 7.08 -15.66
CA CYS A 303 -5.45 7.92 -15.46
C CYS A 303 -5.48 9.25 -16.22
N MET A 304 -6.39 9.41 -17.19
CA MET A 304 -6.59 10.66 -17.92
C MET A 304 -7.78 11.44 -17.36
N ASN A 305 -7.81 12.76 -17.55
CA ASN A 305 -8.99 13.55 -17.20
C ASN A 305 -10.14 13.35 -18.21
N GLN A 306 -11.36 13.69 -17.78
CA GLN A 306 -12.58 13.58 -18.59
C GLN A 306 -12.53 14.37 -19.91
N LYS A 307 -11.87 15.53 -19.93
CA LYS A 307 -11.73 16.37 -21.13
C LYS A 307 -10.83 15.71 -22.18
N HIS A 308 -9.78 15.04 -21.74
CA HIS A 308 -8.86 14.29 -22.58
C HIS A 308 -9.58 13.11 -23.22
N LEU A 309 -10.30 12.31 -22.43
CA LEU A 309 -11.11 11.20 -22.96
C LEU A 309 -12.14 11.71 -23.99
N LEU A 310 -12.88 12.78 -23.69
CA LEU A 310 -13.84 13.36 -24.63
C LEU A 310 -13.18 13.79 -25.95
N ARG A 311 -12.04 14.49 -25.85
CA ARG A 311 -11.26 14.93 -27.02
C ARG A 311 -10.82 13.73 -27.85
N PHE A 312 -10.41 12.64 -27.19
CA PHE A 312 -9.99 11.42 -27.86
C PHE A 312 -11.15 10.71 -28.56
N ILE A 313 -12.31 10.60 -27.92
CA ILE A 313 -13.55 10.04 -28.52
C ILE A 313 -13.95 10.85 -29.78
N LYS A 314 -13.93 12.20 -29.68
CA LYS A 314 -14.24 13.06 -30.84
C LYS A 314 -13.20 12.97 -31.95
N LYS A 315 -11.92 12.73 -31.62
CA LYS A 315 -10.84 12.57 -32.59
C LYS A 315 -10.93 11.23 -33.32
N SER A 316 -11.05 10.13 -32.58
CA SER A 316 -11.21 8.78 -33.13
C SER A 316 -12.45 8.68 -34.01
N TYR A 317 -13.61 9.23 -33.60
CA TYR A 317 -14.78 9.27 -34.49
C TYR A 317 -14.58 10.13 -35.74
N ARG A 318 -13.67 11.11 -35.78
CA ARG A 318 -13.43 11.86 -37.02
C ARG A 318 -12.55 11.10 -38.00
N LEU A 319 -11.63 10.29 -37.49
CA LEU A 319 -10.62 9.58 -38.29
C LEU A 319 -11.08 8.17 -38.69
N ASP A 320 -11.69 7.44 -37.76
CA ASP A 320 -11.87 5.98 -37.84
C ASP A 320 -13.36 5.55 -37.91
N ARG A 321 -14.23 6.35 -38.53
CA ARG A 321 -15.70 6.13 -38.57
C ARG A 321 -16.10 4.74 -39.06
N GLU A 322 -15.45 4.29 -40.11
CA GLU A 322 -15.77 3.03 -40.80
C GLU A 322 -14.99 1.84 -40.25
N ARG A 323 -14.14 2.06 -39.23
CA ARG A 323 -13.36 0.99 -38.60
C ARG A 323 -14.30 0.09 -37.78
N VAL A 324 -14.12 -1.22 -37.91
CA VAL A 324 -14.82 -2.21 -37.08
C VAL A 324 -14.22 -2.18 -35.69
N VAL A 325 -15.02 -1.77 -34.70
CA VAL A 325 -14.59 -1.56 -33.31
C VAL A 325 -15.30 -2.45 -32.30
N TYR A 326 -16.37 -3.12 -32.72
CA TYR A 326 -17.14 -4.02 -31.87
C TYR A 326 -17.39 -5.33 -32.62
N LYS A 327 -17.10 -6.45 -31.95
CA LYS A 327 -17.34 -7.80 -32.45
C LYS A 327 -17.99 -8.62 -31.34
N SER A 328 -19.24 -9.00 -31.54
CA SER A 328 -19.93 -10.03 -30.77
C SER A 328 -20.09 -11.28 -31.63
N LYS A 329 -20.58 -12.39 -31.05
CA LYS A 329 -20.80 -13.66 -31.77
C LYS A 329 -21.74 -13.51 -32.96
N ASP A 330 -22.68 -12.56 -32.88
CA ASP A 330 -23.76 -12.37 -33.85
C ASP A 330 -23.69 -11.03 -34.61
N GLU A 331 -22.86 -10.07 -34.18
CA GLU A 331 -22.80 -8.73 -34.76
C GLU A 331 -21.36 -8.17 -34.84
N THR A 332 -21.00 -7.60 -35.99
CA THR A 332 -19.79 -6.77 -36.15
C THR A 332 -20.22 -5.34 -36.48
N LEU A 333 -19.87 -4.38 -35.63
CA LEU A 333 -20.27 -2.98 -35.80
C LEU A 333 -19.05 -2.09 -36.08
N THR A 334 -19.22 -1.17 -37.02
CA THR A 334 -18.29 -0.05 -37.21
C THR A 334 -18.45 0.98 -36.10
N LEU A 335 -17.47 1.87 -35.93
CA LEU A 335 -17.55 2.95 -34.94
C LEU A 335 -18.78 3.83 -35.18
N ARG A 336 -19.10 4.10 -36.44
CA ARG A 336 -20.33 4.79 -36.83
C ARG A 336 -21.58 4.04 -36.39
N GLN A 337 -21.69 2.75 -36.72
CA GLN A 337 -22.85 1.94 -36.36
C GLN A 337 -23.02 1.79 -34.84
N LEU A 338 -21.91 1.72 -34.10
CA LEU A 338 -21.94 1.68 -32.63
C LEU A 338 -22.52 2.97 -32.04
N PHE A 339 -22.12 4.13 -32.57
CA PHE A 339 -22.67 5.42 -32.14
C PHE A 339 -24.14 5.58 -32.53
N GLU A 340 -24.54 5.13 -33.72
CA GLU A 340 -25.94 5.08 -34.16
C GLU A 340 -26.78 4.17 -33.24
N LYS A 341 -26.26 2.99 -32.86
CA LYS A 341 -26.93 2.05 -31.94
C LYS A 341 -27.15 2.64 -30.54
N LEU A 342 -26.20 3.44 -30.06
CA LEU A 342 -26.30 4.12 -28.77
C LEU A 342 -27.11 5.43 -28.83
N ASN A 343 -27.64 5.81 -30.01
CA ASN A 343 -28.29 7.09 -30.26
C ASN A 343 -27.41 8.30 -29.86
N LEU A 344 -26.10 8.21 -30.10
CA LEU A 344 -25.13 9.24 -29.75
C LEU A 344 -24.58 9.93 -31.00
N HIS A 345 -24.60 11.26 -30.99
CA HIS A 345 -23.88 12.05 -31.99
C HIS A 345 -22.62 12.68 -31.37
N PRO A 346 -21.42 12.46 -31.95
CA PRO A 346 -20.17 12.87 -31.31
C PRO A 346 -19.98 14.38 -31.15
N SER A 347 -20.65 15.20 -31.97
CA SER A 347 -20.62 16.66 -31.79
C SER A 347 -21.31 17.08 -30.48
N ASP A 348 -22.33 16.32 -30.08
CA ASP A 348 -23.25 16.66 -28.98
C ASP A 348 -22.70 16.16 -27.65
N LEU A 349 -21.69 15.28 -27.68
CA LEU A 349 -20.99 14.84 -26.48
C LEU A 349 -20.28 16.01 -25.80
N THR A 350 -20.69 16.31 -24.58
CA THR A 350 -20.02 17.22 -23.64
C THR A 350 -19.33 16.41 -22.55
N VAL A 351 -18.52 17.09 -21.73
CA VAL A 351 -17.88 16.47 -20.57
C VAL A 351 -18.93 15.91 -19.60
N ASP A 352 -20.01 16.66 -19.35
CA ASP A 352 -21.11 16.23 -18.48
C ASP A 352 -21.90 15.05 -19.07
N SER A 353 -22.08 15.01 -20.40
CA SER A 353 -22.78 13.90 -21.06
C SER A 353 -22.03 12.56 -20.98
N LEU A 354 -20.70 12.59 -20.76
CA LEU A 354 -19.93 11.36 -20.52
C LEU A 354 -20.28 10.72 -19.18
N ASP A 355 -20.80 11.49 -18.23
CA ASP A 355 -21.20 11.04 -16.89
C ASP A 355 -20.13 10.21 -16.15
N VAL A 356 -18.85 10.51 -16.39
CA VAL A 356 -17.69 9.81 -15.78
C VAL A 356 -17.21 10.48 -14.49
N HIS A 357 -17.67 11.69 -14.17
CA HIS A 357 -17.26 12.40 -12.95
C HIS A 357 -18.02 11.89 -11.73
N ALA A 358 -17.31 11.71 -10.62
CA ALA A 358 -17.91 11.35 -9.34
C ALA A 358 -18.52 12.60 -8.68
N GLY A 359 -19.83 12.58 -8.44
CA GLY A 359 -20.55 13.66 -7.74
C GLY A 359 -21.11 13.23 -6.39
N ARG A 360 -21.91 14.08 -5.76
CA ARG A 360 -22.56 13.84 -4.45
C ARG A 360 -23.31 12.49 -4.38
N GLN A 361 -23.83 12.03 -5.51
CA GLN A 361 -24.54 10.76 -5.66
C GLN A 361 -23.68 9.51 -5.47
N THR A 362 -22.35 9.64 -5.49
CA THR A 362 -21.39 8.52 -5.32
C THR A 362 -20.97 8.30 -3.86
N PHE A 363 -21.30 9.25 -2.97
CA PHE A 363 -20.97 9.16 -1.55
C PHE A 363 -21.56 7.88 -0.94
N GLN A 364 -20.70 7.04 -0.34
CA GLN A 364 -20.99 5.72 0.22
C GLN A 364 -21.63 4.72 -0.77
N ARG A 365 -21.60 5.01 -2.08
CA ARG A 365 -22.24 4.22 -3.13
C ARG A 365 -21.22 3.73 -4.15
N PHE A 366 -20.44 2.73 -3.73
CA PHE A 366 -19.43 2.07 -4.57
C PHE A 366 -20.00 1.47 -5.87
N ASP A 367 -21.26 1.04 -5.87
CA ASP A 367 -21.95 0.57 -7.07
C ASP A 367 -22.07 1.68 -8.13
N LYS A 368 -22.44 2.88 -7.70
CA LYS A 368 -22.52 4.07 -8.57
C LYS A 368 -21.14 4.54 -9.00
N PHE A 369 -20.14 4.47 -8.14
CA PHE A 369 -18.74 4.74 -8.50
C PHE A 369 -18.25 3.78 -9.60
N ASN A 370 -18.47 2.47 -9.44
CA ASN A 370 -18.10 1.49 -10.46
C ASN A 370 -18.80 1.74 -11.81
N ALA A 371 -20.03 2.27 -11.79
CA ALA A 371 -20.74 2.66 -13.00
C ALA A 371 -20.10 3.85 -13.73
N LYS A 372 -19.32 4.70 -13.05
CA LYS A 372 -18.62 5.86 -13.65
C LYS A 372 -17.47 5.48 -14.59
N TYR A 373 -17.01 4.24 -14.54
CA TYR A 373 -16.12 3.70 -15.56
C TYR A 373 -16.82 3.46 -16.91
N ASN A 374 -18.16 3.55 -17.00
CA ASN A 374 -18.90 3.39 -18.25
C ASN A 374 -19.25 4.77 -18.84
N PRO A 375 -18.53 5.26 -19.87
CA PRO A 375 -18.86 6.55 -20.49
C PRO A 375 -20.27 6.53 -21.06
N VAL A 376 -21.05 7.56 -20.75
CA VAL A 376 -22.48 7.70 -21.15
C VAL A 376 -23.34 6.54 -20.60
N GLY A 377 -22.85 5.81 -19.59
CA GLY A 377 -23.50 4.60 -19.07
C GLY A 377 -23.39 3.38 -19.99
N ALA A 378 -22.63 3.45 -21.10
CA ALA A 378 -22.49 2.37 -22.07
C ALA A 378 -21.24 1.52 -21.77
N SER A 379 -21.44 0.24 -21.49
CA SER A 379 -20.34 -0.74 -21.30
C SER A 379 -19.49 -0.90 -22.56
N GLU A 380 -20.09 -0.74 -23.73
CA GLU A 380 -19.46 -0.89 -25.04
C GLU A 380 -18.38 0.18 -25.27
N LEU A 381 -18.63 1.41 -24.82
CA LEU A 381 -17.64 2.50 -24.91
C LEU A 381 -16.50 2.31 -23.91
N ARG A 382 -16.79 1.77 -22.72
CA ARG A 382 -15.75 1.39 -21.76
C ARG A 382 -14.85 0.30 -22.34
N ASP A 383 -15.44 -0.75 -22.90
CA ASP A 383 -14.68 -1.86 -23.48
C ASP A 383 -13.84 -1.41 -24.69
N LEU A 384 -14.33 -0.44 -25.46
CA LEU A 384 -13.58 0.12 -26.59
C LEU A 384 -12.40 1.01 -26.16
N TYR A 385 -12.62 1.96 -25.23
CA TYR A 385 -11.64 3.00 -24.92
C TYR A 385 -10.78 2.73 -23.69
N LEU A 386 -11.25 1.91 -22.74
CA LEU A 386 -10.67 1.76 -21.40
C LEU A 386 -10.24 0.32 -21.07
N LYS A 387 -10.31 -0.61 -22.03
CA LYS A 387 -9.86 -2.00 -21.86
C LYS A 387 -8.70 -2.33 -22.78
N THR A 388 -7.84 -3.23 -22.31
CA THR A 388 -6.69 -3.77 -23.04
C THR A 388 -7.09 -4.84 -24.06
N GLU A 389 -8.23 -5.51 -23.85
CA GLU A 389 -8.78 -6.52 -24.76
C GLU A 389 -10.12 -6.03 -25.31
N ASN A 390 -10.21 -5.92 -26.64
CA ASN A 390 -11.42 -5.63 -27.40
C ASN A 390 -11.20 -6.00 -28.89
N ALA A 391 -12.14 -5.65 -29.77
CA ALA A 391 -12.08 -6.02 -31.20
C ALA A 391 -10.92 -5.40 -31.99
N ILE A 392 -10.25 -4.37 -31.44
CA ILE A 392 -9.07 -3.69 -32.02
C ILE A 392 -7.82 -3.91 -31.16
N ASP A 393 -7.81 -4.98 -30.36
CA ASP A 393 -6.71 -5.35 -29.47
C ASP A 393 -6.27 -4.22 -28.52
N GLY A 394 -7.20 -3.36 -28.07
CA GLY A 394 -6.93 -2.30 -27.08
C GLY A 394 -6.10 -1.12 -27.59
N GLU A 395 -6.01 -0.91 -28.91
CA GLU A 395 -5.20 0.15 -29.53
C GLU A 395 -5.54 1.57 -29.04
N TYR A 396 -6.83 1.87 -28.85
CA TYR A 396 -7.27 3.17 -28.36
C TYR A 396 -6.83 3.41 -26.92
N PHE A 397 -7.00 2.42 -26.04
CA PHE A 397 -6.54 2.52 -24.66
C PHE A 397 -5.02 2.72 -24.60
N ALA A 398 -4.26 1.93 -25.37
CA ALA A 398 -2.81 2.09 -25.49
C ALA A 398 -2.41 3.49 -25.97
N THR A 399 -3.15 4.08 -26.91
CA THR A 399 -2.89 5.42 -27.42
C THR A 399 -3.13 6.49 -26.36
N ILE A 400 -4.23 6.37 -25.60
CA ILE A 400 -4.52 7.28 -24.49
C ILE A 400 -3.41 7.23 -23.43
N ILE A 401 -2.99 6.04 -23.03
CA ILE A 401 -1.89 5.87 -22.08
C ILE A 401 -0.59 6.50 -22.59
N LYS A 402 -0.27 6.36 -23.88
CA LYS A 402 0.90 7.01 -24.49
C LYS A 402 0.79 8.53 -24.49
N GLU A 403 -0.40 9.09 -24.73
CA GLU A 403 -0.63 10.54 -24.61
C GLU A 403 -0.42 11.01 -23.16
N VAL A 404 -0.87 10.25 -22.15
CA VAL A 404 -0.62 10.54 -20.72
C VAL A 404 0.88 10.43 -20.39
N GLY A 405 1.57 9.40 -20.89
CA GLY A 405 3.02 9.23 -20.71
C GLY A 405 3.81 10.39 -21.31
N SER A 406 3.43 10.86 -22.49
CA SER A 406 4.04 12.05 -23.11
C SER A 406 3.83 13.31 -22.26
N ASP A 407 2.63 13.51 -21.70
CA ASP A 407 2.37 14.64 -20.79
C ASP A 407 3.23 14.55 -19.51
N LEU A 408 3.49 13.34 -18.98
CA LEU A 408 4.39 13.13 -17.84
C LEU A 408 5.86 13.38 -18.17
N GLU A 409 6.31 13.03 -19.38
CA GLU A 409 7.65 13.31 -19.88
C GLU A 409 7.88 14.82 -20.05
N ASP A 410 6.90 15.52 -20.62
CA ASP A 410 6.91 16.99 -20.76
C ASP A 410 6.97 17.69 -19.40
N ALA A 411 6.27 17.14 -18.39
CA ALA A 411 6.27 17.65 -17.02
C ALA A 411 7.61 17.43 -16.28
N LYS A 412 8.48 16.53 -16.76
CA LYS A 412 9.84 16.18 -16.28
C LYS A 412 9.98 15.66 -14.84
N TYR A 413 9.25 16.22 -13.89
CA TYR A 413 9.37 15.93 -12.45
C TYR A 413 8.20 15.10 -11.91
N GLN A 414 7.23 14.74 -12.76
CA GLN A 414 6.08 13.93 -12.40
C GLN A 414 6.25 12.51 -12.94
N TYR A 415 6.02 11.53 -12.07
CA TYR A 415 6.10 10.10 -12.36
C TYR A 415 4.79 9.44 -11.91
N ALA A 416 4.49 8.26 -12.43
CA ALA A 416 3.27 7.54 -12.07
C ALA A 416 3.46 6.02 -12.02
N GLU A 417 2.72 5.36 -11.14
CA GLU A 417 2.62 3.89 -11.05
C GLU A 417 1.19 3.39 -11.32
N PRO A 418 0.69 3.53 -12.57
CA PRO A 418 -0.65 3.06 -12.94
C PRO A 418 -0.86 1.57 -12.75
N ARG A 419 -2.05 1.23 -12.26
CA ARG A 419 -2.48 -0.15 -12.01
C ARG A 419 -3.25 -0.75 -13.17
N LEU A 420 -2.80 -1.90 -13.65
CA LEU A 420 -3.47 -2.73 -14.66
C LEU A 420 -4.14 -3.92 -13.98
N SER A 421 -5.35 -4.26 -14.42
CA SER A 421 -6.14 -5.34 -13.78
C SER A 421 -5.79 -6.72 -14.33
N ILE A 422 -5.55 -7.66 -13.42
CA ILE A 422 -5.65 -9.11 -13.69
C ILE A 422 -6.73 -9.65 -12.77
N TYR A 423 -7.77 -10.22 -13.35
CA TYR A 423 -8.96 -10.68 -12.64
C TYR A 423 -8.81 -12.10 -12.12
N GLY A 424 -8.01 -12.94 -12.79
CA GLY A 424 -7.83 -14.35 -12.40
C GLY A 424 -8.97 -15.25 -12.86
N CYS A 425 -9.78 -14.81 -13.83
CA CYS A 425 -10.80 -15.64 -14.45
C CYS A 425 -10.18 -16.67 -15.41
N SER A 426 -9.12 -16.29 -16.13
CA SER A 426 -8.37 -17.16 -17.03
C SER A 426 -6.87 -16.91 -16.95
N ALA A 427 -6.08 -17.99 -17.12
CA ALA A 427 -4.61 -17.89 -17.24
C ALA A 427 -4.16 -17.10 -18.48
N GLU A 428 -5.02 -17.00 -19.50
CA GLU A 428 -4.75 -16.27 -20.75
C GLU A 428 -4.74 -14.74 -20.57
N GLU A 429 -5.18 -14.22 -19.43
CA GLU A 429 -5.16 -12.78 -19.14
C GLU A 429 -3.74 -12.21 -19.19
N TRP A 430 -2.76 -12.95 -18.69
CA TRP A 430 -1.35 -12.52 -18.67
C TRP A 430 -0.73 -12.43 -20.07
N PRO A 431 -0.77 -13.49 -20.91
CA PRO A 431 -0.32 -13.41 -22.30
C PRO A 431 -0.99 -12.28 -23.08
N LYS A 432 -2.31 -12.10 -22.94
CA LYS A 432 -3.04 -11.04 -23.63
C LYS A 432 -2.58 -9.64 -23.19
N LEU A 433 -2.44 -9.42 -21.88
CA LEU A 433 -1.96 -8.14 -21.36
C LEU A 433 -0.53 -7.84 -21.80
N ALA A 434 0.35 -8.85 -21.77
CA ALA A 434 1.72 -8.72 -22.23
C ALA A 434 1.81 -8.42 -23.73
N LYS A 435 0.99 -9.10 -24.54
CA LYS A 435 0.87 -8.84 -25.98
C LYS A 435 0.39 -7.42 -26.26
N TRP A 436 -0.62 -6.93 -25.53
CA TRP A 436 -1.08 -5.54 -25.63
C TRP A 436 0.05 -4.55 -25.35
N PHE A 437 0.84 -4.79 -24.30
CA PHE A 437 1.97 -3.95 -23.91
C PHE A 437 3.08 -3.90 -24.98
N THR A 438 3.48 -5.07 -25.53
CA THR A 438 4.55 -5.17 -26.53
C THR A 438 4.11 -4.71 -27.92
N GLN A 439 2.92 -5.13 -28.37
CA GLN A 439 2.37 -4.82 -29.70
C GLN A 439 2.16 -3.31 -29.87
N HIS A 440 1.60 -2.64 -28.86
CA HIS A 440 1.32 -1.20 -28.93
C HIS A 440 2.44 -0.31 -28.40
N ARG A 441 3.54 -0.93 -27.94
CA ARG A 441 4.73 -0.30 -27.36
C ARG A 441 4.40 0.72 -26.28
N VAL A 442 3.63 0.29 -25.27
CA VAL A 442 3.11 1.17 -24.23
C VAL A 442 4.17 1.39 -23.14
N TYR A 443 5.11 2.30 -23.38
CA TYR A 443 6.21 2.58 -22.47
C TYR A 443 6.45 4.08 -22.32
N SER A 444 6.79 4.49 -21.09
CA SER A 444 7.34 5.80 -20.77
C SER A 444 8.39 5.64 -19.66
N PRO A 445 9.53 6.36 -19.70
CA PRO A 445 10.51 6.34 -18.62
C PRO A 445 9.91 6.75 -17.26
N ASN A 446 8.92 7.65 -17.27
CA ASN A 446 8.30 8.20 -16.07
C ASN A 446 7.15 7.33 -15.52
N MET A 447 6.86 6.18 -16.16
CA MET A 447 5.78 5.28 -15.77
C MET A 447 6.31 3.89 -15.43
N ARG A 448 5.74 3.29 -14.38
CA ARG A 448 5.90 1.86 -14.06
C ARG A 448 4.54 1.24 -13.80
N TRP A 449 4.46 -0.09 -13.85
CA TRP A 449 3.19 -0.79 -13.77
C TRP A 449 3.00 -1.51 -12.44
N MET A 450 1.81 -1.41 -11.89
CA MET A 450 1.36 -2.25 -10.79
C MET A 450 0.25 -3.17 -11.29
N ILE A 451 0.17 -4.40 -10.77
CA ILE A 451 -0.90 -5.33 -11.13
C ILE A 451 -1.93 -5.36 -10.01
N GLN A 452 -3.13 -4.89 -10.30
CA GLN A 452 -4.24 -4.95 -9.35
C GLN A 452 -5.07 -6.21 -9.56
N VAL A 453 -5.40 -6.87 -8.46
CA VAL A 453 -6.26 -8.07 -8.42
C VAL A 453 -7.54 -7.72 -7.68
N PRO A 454 -8.68 -7.60 -8.38
CA PRO A 454 -9.97 -7.35 -7.75
C PRO A 454 -10.47 -8.56 -6.95
N ARG A 455 -10.94 -8.34 -5.72
CA ARG A 455 -11.48 -9.36 -4.81
C ARG A 455 -12.94 -9.73 -5.16
N ILE A 456 -13.19 -10.17 -6.39
CA ILE A 456 -14.54 -10.42 -6.93
C ILE A 456 -14.83 -11.91 -7.21
N TYR A 457 -14.23 -12.81 -6.43
CA TYR A 457 -14.42 -14.25 -6.61
C TYR A 457 -15.90 -14.67 -6.55
N ASP A 458 -16.68 -14.07 -5.66
CA ASP A 458 -18.13 -14.27 -5.55
C ASP A 458 -18.86 -14.03 -6.87
N VAL A 459 -18.51 -12.98 -7.61
CA VAL A 459 -19.09 -12.66 -8.92
C VAL A 459 -18.76 -13.74 -9.95
N PHE A 460 -17.51 -14.23 -9.96
CA PHE A 460 -17.09 -15.29 -10.87
C PHE A 460 -17.68 -16.65 -10.50
N ARG A 461 -17.85 -16.91 -9.21
CA ARG A 461 -18.44 -18.13 -8.71
C ARG A 461 -19.94 -18.20 -9.01
N ALA A 462 -20.67 -17.10 -8.77
CA ALA A 462 -22.09 -17.00 -9.12
C ALA A 462 -22.36 -17.20 -10.63
N LYS A 463 -21.41 -16.79 -11.48
CA LYS A 463 -21.47 -17.01 -12.93
C LYS A 463 -20.89 -18.36 -13.39
N ASN A 464 -20.44 -19.20 -12.46
CA ASN A 464 -19.78 -20.49 -12.73
C ASN A 464 -18.55 -20.40 -13.66
N PHE A 465 -17.84 -19.26 -13.66
CA PHE A 465 -16.58 -19.14 -14.42
C PHE A 465 -15.43 -19.86 -13.74
N LEU A 466 -15.45 -19.97 -12.40
CA LEU A 466 -14.42 -20.62 -11.62
C LEU A 466 -15.00 -21.73 -10.73
N PRO A 467 -14.31 -22.89 -10.62
CA PRO A 467 -14.76 -24.00 -9.79
C PRO A 467 -14.54 -23.77 -8.28
N HIS A 468 -13.43 -23.13 -7.90
CA HIS A 468 -13.04 -22.84 -6.53
C HIS A 468 -12.02 -21.68 -6.49
N PHE A 469 -11.76 -21.13 -5.31
CA PHE A 469 -10.84 -19.99 -5.14
C PHE A 469 -9.39 -20.31 -5.57
N GLY A 470 -8.93 -21.54 -5.31
CA GLY A 470 -7.59 -21.99 -5.74
C GLY A 470 -7.36 -21.82 -7.25
N LYS A 471 -8.40 -21.98 -8.08
CA LYS A 471 -8.28 -21.78 -9.53
C LYS A 471 -8.04 -20.32 -9.90
N MET A 472 -8.62 -19.38 -9.14
CA MET A 472 -8.36 -17.96 -9.29
C MET A 472 -6.88 -17.66 -9.02
N LEU A 473 -6.34 -18.18 -7.91
CA LEU A 473 -4.92 -18.03 -7.56
C LEU A 473 -4.00 -18.66 -8.60
N GLU A 474 -4.37 -19.82 -9.15
CA GLU A 474 -3.62 -20.46 -10.24
C GLU A 474 -3.52 -19.54 -11.45
N ASN A 475 -4.65 -18.98 -11.90
CA ASN A 475 -4.71 -18.09 -13.05
C ASN A 475 -3.89 -16.80 -12.84
N ILE A 476 -3.81 -16.32 -11.60
CA ILE A 476 -3.03 -15.12 -11.24
C ILE A 476 -1.53 -15.42 -11.18
N PHE A 477 -1.11 -16.47 -10.46
CA PHE A 477 0.30 -16.66 -10.13
C PHE A 477 1.04 -17.64 -11.04
N LEU A 478 0.42 -18.74 -11.47
CA LEU A 478 1.13 -19.77 -12.25
C LEU A 478 1.72 -19.21 -13.56
N PRO A 479 1.05 -18.36 -14.35
CA PRO A 479 1.65 -17.78 -15.56
C PRO A 479 2.91 -16.97 -15.27
N VAL A 480 2.96 -16.26 -14.13
CA VAL A 480 4.13 -15.48 -13.71
C VAL A 480 5.28 -16.38 -13.25
N PHE A 481 4.97 -17.48 -12.56
CA PHE A 481 5.96 -18.52 -12.23
C PHE A 481 6.51 -19.20 -13.48
N GLN A 482 5.66 -19.55 -14.44
CA GLN A 482 6.05 -20.16 -15.71
C GLN A 482 6.94 -19.23 -16.53
N ALA A 483 6.59 -17.94 -16.64
CA ALA A 483 7.44 -16.94 -17.28
C ALA A 483 8.78 -16.74 -16.54
N THR A 484 8.76 -16.89 -15.21
CA THR A 484 9.98 -16.83 -14.39
C THR A 484 10.84 -18.08 -14.54
N ILE A 485 10.30 -19.26 -14.89
CA ILE A 485 11.06 -20.51 -15.09
C ILE A 485 11.56 -20.64 -16.52
N ASN A 486 10.65 -20.45 -17.47
CA ASN A 486 10.94 -20.46 -18.89
C ASN A 486 10.54 -19.12 -19.56
N PRO A 487 11.44 -18.13 -19.51
CA PRO A 487 11.21 -16.85 -20.18
C PRO A 487 11.19 -16.96 -21.71
N GLN A 488 11.82 -17.99 -22.29
CA GLN A 488 11.94 -18.16 -23.74
C GLN A 488 10.62 -18.58 -24.39
N ASP A 489 9.78 -19.34 -23.69
CA ASP A 489 8.42 -19.67 -24.15
C ASP A 489 7.43 -18.53 -23.87
N ASN A 490 7.78 -17.63 -22.94
CA ASN A 490 6.93 -16.53 -22.47
C ASN A 490 7.60 -15.17 -22.71
N LYS A 491 8.07 -14.92 -23.94
CA LYS A 491 8.93 -13.76 -24.24
C LYS A 491 8.25 -12.43 -23.92
N GLU A 492 7.03 -12.23 -24.41
CA GLU A 492 6.28 -10.99 -24.24
C GLU A 492 5.98 -10.72 -22.77
N LEU A 493 5.51 -11.74 -22.05
CA LEU A 493 5.22 -11.65 -20.62
C LEU A 493 6.49 -11.37 -19.81
N SER A 494 7.61 -12.01 -20.16
CA SER A 494 8.88 -11.78 -19.47
C SER A 494 9.44 -10.37 -19.68
N VAL A 495 9.21 -9.78 -20.86
CA VAL A 495 9.55 -8.36 -21.11
C VAL A 495 8.64 -7.45 -20.31
N PHE A 496 7.33 -7.68 -20.31
CA PHE A 496 6.37 -6.89 -19.54
C PHE A 496 6.68 -6.89 -18.03
N LEU A 497 6.97 -8.07 -17.46
CA LEU A 497 7.26 -8.22 -16.03
C LEU A 497 8.50 -7.45 -15.56
N ARG A 498 9.39 -7.00 -16.45
CA ARG A 498 10.51 -6.10 -16.09
C ARG A 498 10.02 -4.71 -15.67
N TYR A 499 8.88 -4.28 -16.19
CA TYR A 499 8.29 -2.96 -15.93
C TYR A 499 7.21 -2.99 -14.84
N VAL A 500 6.86 -4.19 -14.36
CA VAL A 500 5.96 -4.38 -13.23
C VAL A 500 6.74 -4.25 -11.92
N THR A 501 6.27 -3.40 -11.01
CA THR A 501 6.92 -3.13 -9.71
C THR A 501 6.26 -3.88 -8.55
N GLY A 502 5.02 -4.34 -8.71
CA GLY A 502 4.31 -5.01 -7.63
C GLY A 502 2.86 -5.41 -7.93
N PHE A 503 2.23 -5.95 -6.88
CA PHE A 503 0.84 -6.37 -6.86
C PHE A 503 0.03 -5.56 -5.86
N ASP A 504 -1.23 -5.35 -6.18
CA ASP A 504 -2.25 -4.68 -5.40
C ASP A 504 -3.51 -5.56 -5.32
N SER A 505 -4.25 -5.45 -4.22
CA SER A 505 -5.54 -6.12 -4.01
C SER A 505 -6.61 -5.04 -3.89
N VAL A 506 -7.64 -5.10 -4.73
CA VAL A 506 -8.67 -4.04 -4.87
C VAL A 506 -10.10 -4.60 -4.76
N ASP A 507 -11.10 -3.72 -4.80
CA ASP A 507 -12.56 -3.90 -4.64
C ASP A 507 -13.10 -3.20 -3.38
N ASP A 508 -14.42 -3.05 -3.31
CA ASP A 508 -15.17 -2.42 -2.22
C ASP A 508 -14.86 -3.09 -0.86
N GLU A 509 -14.09 -2.36 -0.04
CA GLU A 509 -13.64 -2.80 1.28
C GLU A 509 -14.77 -2.75 2.33
N SER A 510 -15.89 -2.07 2.05
CA SER A 510 -17.05 -2.01 2.95
C SER A 510 -17.86 -3.31 2.95
N LYS A 511 -17.68 -4.17 1.94
CA LYS A 511 -18.34 -5.48 1.88
C LYS A 511 -17.83 -6.39 2.99
N HIS A 512 -18.73 -6.74 3.90
CA HIS A 512 -18.38 -7.54 5.05
C HIS A 512 -18.29 -9.04 4.70
N SER A 513 -17.17 -9.68 5.04
CA SER A 513 -16.98 -11.12 4.79
C SER A 513 -17.58 -12.02 5.87
N GLY A 514 -17.81 -11.50 7.09
CA GLY A 514 -18.58 -12.16 8.15
C GLY A 514 -17.93 -13.41 8.77
N HIS A 515 -16.71 -13.78 8.36
CA HIS A 515 -15.97 -14.92 8.91
C HIS A 515 -14.50 -14.54 9.16
N MET A 516 -13.99 -14.92 10.33
CA MET A 516 -12.59 -14.75 10.70
C MET A 516 -11.72 -15.78 9.97
N PHE A 517 -10.59 -15.33 9.43
CA PHE A 517 -9.60 -16.26 8.88
C PHE A 517 -8.92 -17.02 10.03
N SER A 518 -8.94 -18.35 9.99
CA SER A 518 -8.36 -19.19 11.03
C SER A 518 -7.79 -20.47 10.43
N THR A 519 -7.14 -21.30 11.25
CA THR A 519 -6.66 -22.62 10.84
C THR A 519 -7.78 -23.56 10.41
N LYS A 520 -9.04 -23.28 10.81
CA LYS A 520 -10.23 -24.04 10.41
C LYS A 520 -10.86 -23.54 9.11
N SER A 521 -10.37 -22.43 8.54
CA SER A 521 -10.87 -21.93 7.27
C SER A 521 -10.55 -22.92 6.14
N PRO A 522 -11.48 -23.16 5.20
CA PRO A 522 -11.26 -24.13 4.14
C PRO A 522 -10.09 -23.71 3.25
N LYS A 523 -9.39 -24.71 2.71
CA LYS A 523 -8.27 -24.47 1.79
C LYS A 523 -8.77 -23.86 0.48
N PRO A 524 -7.92 -23.17 -0.31
CA PRO A 524 -8.33 -22.50 -1.53
C PRO A 524 -9.03 -23.42 -2.54
N GLU A 525 -8.61 -24.68 -2.64
CA GLU A 525 -9.21 -25.71 -3.49
C GLU A 525 -10.57 -26.18 -2.99
N GLU A 526 -10.79 -26.11 -1.68
CA GLU A 526 -12.03 -26.50 -1.01
C GLU A 526 -13.04 -25.35 -0.95
N TRP A 527 -12.59 -24.11 -1.14
CA TRP A 527 -13.45 -22.93 -1.17
C TRP A 527 -14.29 -22.89 -2.45
N ASN A 528 -15.39 -23.63 -2.44
CA ASN A 528 -16.31 -23.79 -3.58
C ASN A 528 -17.68 -23.11 -3.35
N HIS A 529 -17.88 -22.43 -2.23
CA HIS A 529 -19.09 -21.67 -1.92
C HIS A 529 -19.12 -20.31 -2.63
N GLU A 530 -20.32 -19.76 -2.84
CA GLU A 530 -20.51 -18.46 -3.53
C GLU A 530 -20.05 -17.26 -2.69
N LYS A 531 -19.91 -17.42 -1.36
CA LYS A 531 -19.42 -16.35 -0.50
C LYS A 531 -17.97 -16.01 -0.83
N ASN A 532 -17.67 -14.72 -0.92
CA ASN A 532 -16.31 -14.23 -1.12
C ASN A 532 -15.44 -14.55 0.11
N PRO A 533 -14.19 -15.02 -0.07
CA PRO A 533 -13.23 -15.12 1.03
C PRO A 533 -12.99 -13.79 1.72
N SER A 534 -12.59 -13.82 2.99
CA SER A 534 -12.28 -12.61 3.76
C SER A 534 -11.07 -11.85 3.20
N TYR A 535 -11.01 -10.55 3.47
CA TYR A 535 -9.89 -9.70 3.04
C TYR A 535 -8.53 -10.26 3.49
N THR A 536 -8.43 -10.67 4.74
CA THR A 536 -7.22 -11.29 5.30
C THR A 536 -6.84 -12.59 4.58
N TYR A 537 -7.83 -13.39 4.17
CA TYR A 537 -7.61 -14.61 3.38
C TYR A 537 -6.93 -14.27 2.04
N TYR A 538 -7.48 -13.29 1.31
CA TYR A 538 -6.87 -12.80 0.06
C TYR A 538 -5.43 -12.31 0.29
N LEU A 539 -5.21 -11.47 1.29
CA LEU A 539 -3.88 -10.90 1.57
C LEU A 539 -2.85 -11.99 1.90
N TYR A 540 -3.23 -12.99 2.69
CA TYR A 540 -2.33 -14.10 3.03
C TYR A 540 -1.88 -14.86 1.78
N TYR A 541 -2.82 -15.31 0.93
CA TYR A 541 -2.45 -16.10 -0.26
C TYR A 541 -1.76 -15.26 -1.33
N MET A 542 -2.09 -13.97 -1.44
CA MET A 542 -1.34 -13.05 -2.31
C MET A 542 0.11 -12.89 -1.82
N TYR A 543 0.30 -12.57 -0.54
CA TYR A 543 1.62 -12.46 0.08
C TYR A 543 2.43 -13.76 -0.04
N ALA A 544 1.79 -14.90 0.25
CA ALA A 544 2.40 -16.21 0.19
C ALA A 544 3.01 -16.52 -1.18
N ASN A 545 2.24 -16.28 -2.24
CA ASN A 545 2.70 -16.53 -3.61
C ASN A 545 3.75 -15.50 -4.05
N ILE A 546 3.60 -14.22 -3.69
CA ILE A 546 4.59 -13.17 -3.98
C ILE A 546 5.94 -13.49 -3.30
N LEU A 547 5.92 -13.98 -2.06
CA LEU A 547 7.12 -14.39 -1.32
C LEU A 547 7.88 -15.49 -2.08
N VAL A 548 7.21 -16.59 -2.44
CA VAL A 548 7.87 -17.70 -3.14
C VAL A 548 8.36 -17.25 -4.53
N LEU A 549 7.56 -16.45 -5.23
CA LEU A 549 7.92 -15.89 -6.52
C LEU A 549 9.15 -15.01 -6.44
N ASN A 550 9.24 -14.12 -5.46
CA ASN A 550 10.38 -13.24 -5.25
C ASN A 550 11.65 -14.03 -4.95
N HIS A 551 11.58 -15.09 -4.15
CA HIS A 551 12.72 -15.99 -3.92
C HIS A 551 13.23 -16.61 -5.22
N LEU A 552 12.32 -17.10 -6.08
CA LEU A 552 12.70 -17.65 -7.37
C LEU A 552 13.32 -16.59 -8.29
N ARG A 553 12.67 -15.43 -8.42
CA ARG A 553 13.14 -14.31 -9.27
C ARG A 553 14.50 -13.79 -8.82
N ARG A 554 14.70 -13.62 -7.51
CA ARG A 554 15.97 -13.19 -6.91
C ARG A 554 17.10 -14.18 -7.19
N LYS A 555 16.86 -15.49 -7.04
CA LYS A 555 17.83 -16.55 -7.38
C LYS A 555 18.25 -16.52 -8.86
N ARG A 556 17.39 -15.98 -9.74
CA ARG A 556 17.66 -15.79 -11.17
C ARG A 556 18.22 -14.41 -11.54
N GLY A 557 18.40 -13.50 -10.58
CA GLY A 557 18.83 -12.12 -10.85
C GLY A 557 17.77 -11.27 -11.57
N MET A 558 16.48 -11.63 -11.45
CA MET A 558 15.36 -10.86 -11.99
C MET A 558 14.82 -9.85 -10.96
N ASN A 559 14.05 -8.86 -11.40
CA ASN A 559 13.35 -7.92 -10.51
C ASN A 559 12.33 -8.66 -9.62
N THR A 560 12.11 -8.16 -8.41
CA THR A 560 11.12 -8.67 -7.46
C THR A 560 9.89 -7.77 -7.42
N PHE A 561 8.79 -8.28 -6.87
CA PHE A 561 7.52 -7.56 -6.80
C PHE A 561 7.18 -7.16 -5.38
N LEU A 562 6.79 -5.90 -5.19
CA LEU A 562 6.24 -5.42 -3.92
C LEU A 562 4.77 -5.82 -3.76
N PHE A 563 4.30 -5.96 -2.52
CA PHE A 563 2.88 -6.10 -2.22
C PHE A 563 2.33 -4.81 -1.60
N ARG A 564 1.38 -4.17 -2.28
CA ARG A 564 0.88 -2.81 -1.99
C ARG A 564 -0.65 -2.74 -2.12
N PRO A 565 -1.41 -3.33 -1.17
CA PRO A 565 -2.86 -3.44 -1.28
C PRO A 565 -3.60 -2.12 -0.99
N HIS A 566 -4.79 -1.96 -1.58
CA HIS A 566 -5.81 -1.04 -1.05
C HIS A 566 -6.26 -1.54 0.32
N CYS A 567 -6.12 -0.70 1.34
CA CYS A 567 -6.31 -1.12 2.71
C CYS A 567 -6.71 0.03 3.63
N GLY A 568 -7.77 -0.19 4.40
CA GLY A 568 -8.28 0.73 5.39
C GLY A 568 -8.90 1.99 4.80
N GLU A 569 -9.38 1.96 3.56
CA GLU A 569 -10.26 3.00 3.03
C GLU A 569 -11.64 2.89 3.72
N ALA A 570 -12.16 1.66 3.77
CA ALA A 570 -13.38 1.28 4.45
C ALA A 570 -13.18 -0.07 5.18
N GLY A 571 -14.26 -0.69 5.67
CA GLY A 571 -14.21 -2.01 6.30
C GLY A 571 -13.49 -2.09 7.65
N SER A 572 -13.11 -3.31 8.03
CA SER A 572 -12.63 -3.67 9.37
C SER A 572 -11.17 -3.28 9.63
N LEU A 573 -10.85 -2.96 10.89
CA LEU A 573 -9.46 -2.76 11.36
C LEU A 573 -8.56 -3.97 11.13
N THR A 574 -9.13 -5.18 11.00
CA THR A 574 -8.37 -6.40 10.71
C THR A 574 -7.67 -6.36 9.36
N HIS A 575 -8.16 -5.57 8.41
CA HIS A 575 -7.52 -5.38 7.11
C HIS A 575 -6.15 -4.70 7.26
N LEU A 576 -6.09 -3.61 8.03
CA LEU A 576 -4.86 -2.88 8.34
C LEU A 576 -3.87 -3.72 9.13
N LEU A 577 -4.36 -4.60 10.02
CA LEU A 577 -3.52 -5.55 10.73
C LEU A 577 -2.88 -6.57 9.77
N ALA A 578 -3.67 -7.15 8.86
CA ALA A 578 -3.16 -8.08 7.85
C ALA A 578 -2.12 -7.41 6.93
N ALA A 579 -2.38 -6.17 6.50
CA ALA A 579 -1.43 -5.38 5.71
C ALA A 579 -0.18 -5.02 6.51
N PHE A 580 -0.28 -4.69 7.80
CA PHE A 580 0.87 -4.47 8.67
C PHE A 580 1.81 -5.68 8.72
N MET A 581 1.27 -6.90 8.65
CA MET A 581 2.09 -8.11 8.64
C MET A 581 2.72 -8.43 7.29
N THR A 582 2.06 -8.07 6.17
CA THR A 582 2.35 -8.65 4.85
C THR A 582 2.73 -7.64 3.77
N ALA A 583 2.28 -6.40 3.87
CA ALA A 583 2.42 -5.39 2.82
C ALA A 583 3.63 -4.47 3.04
N ASP A 584 4.25 -4.07 1.94
CA ASP A 584 5.33 -3.08 1.93
C ASP A 584 4.79 -1.68 2.25
N ASN A 585 3.67 -1.31 1.62
CA ASN A 585 2.92 -0.08 1.87
C ASN A 585 1.43 -0.29 1.57
N ILE A 586 0.60 0.70 1.87
CA ILE A 586 -0.86 0.65 1.64
C ILE A 586 -1.37 1.85 0.84
N SER A 587 -2.50 1.67 0.17
CA SER A 587 -3.34 2.73 -0.40
C SER A 587 -4.51 3.05 0.54
N HIS A 588 -4.79 4.35 0.72
CA HIS A 588 -5.78 5.01 1.60
C HIS A 588 -5.47 5.07 3.09
N GLY A 589 -5.61 3.98 3.86
CA GLY A 589 -5.30 3.95 5.29
C GLY A 589 -6.17 4.83 6.22
N LEU A 590 -7.32 5.33 5.75
CA LEU A 590 -8.23 6.21 6.51
C LEU A 590 -8.61 5.65 7.89
N ASN A 591 -8.87 4.35 7.98
CA ASN A 591 -9.30 3.66 9.19
C ASN A 591 -8.21 3.57 10.27
N LEU A 592 -6.95 3.91 9.97
CA LEU A 592 -5.90 4.00 11.00
C LEU A 592 -6.27 5.02 12.09
N LYS A 593 -7.07 6.05 11.77
CA LYS A 593 -7.56 7.02 12.77
C LYS A 593 -8.41 6.39 13.88
N LYS A 594 -9.00 5.21 13.62
CA LYS A 594 -9.84 4.47 14.59
C LYS A 594 -9.01 3.63 15.58
N SER A 595 -7.73 3.38 15.31
CA SER A 595 -6.88 2.53 16.15
C SER A 595 -5.55 3.21 16.49
N PRO A 596 -5.38 3.79 17.69
CA PRO A 596 -4.11 4.40 18.08
C PRO A 596 -2.97 3.38 18.11
N VAL A 597 -3.25 2.10 18.39
CA VAL A 597 -2.22 1.05 18.41
C VAL A 597 -1.67 0.82 17.00
N LEU A 598 -2.54 0.61 16.01
CA LEU A 598 -2.10 0.43 14.63
C LEU A 598 -1.47 1.70 14.07
N GLN A 599 -2.06 2.88 14.30
CA GLN A 599 -1.47 4.15 13.87
C GLN A 599 -0.04 4.32 14.42
N TYR A 600 0.19 3.96 15.69
CA TYR A 600 1.52 4.03 16.29
C TYR A 600 2.49 2.97 15.74
N LEU A 601 2.01 1.76 15.45
CA LEU A 601 2.82 0.73 14.79
C LEU A 601 3.25 1.14 13.38
N TYR A 602 2.34 1.77 12.61
CA TYR A 602 2.65 2.32 11.28
C TYR A 602 3.68 3.45 11.36
N PHE A 603 3.57 4.31 12.38
CA PHE A 603 4.59 5.31 12.69
C PHE A 603 5.95 4.66 13.02
N LEU A 604 5.98 3.69 13.95
CA LEU A 604 7.24 3.05 14.36
C LEU A 604 7.91 2.30 13.21
N ALA A 605 7.13 1.58 12.41
CA ALA A 605 7.62 0.83 11.26
C ALA A 605 7.76 1.68 9.98
N GLN A 606 7.48 2.99 10.04
CA GLN A 606 7.53 3.94 8.92
C GLN A 606 6.93 3.36 7.63
N ILE A 607 5.71 2.82 7.75
CA ILE A 607 5.00 2.19 6.63
C ILE A 607 4.45 3.29 5.72
N PRO A 608 4.78 3.31 4.41
CA PRO A 608 4.23 4.32 3.51
C PRO A 608 2.71 4.17 3.32
N ILE A 609 2.02 5.30 3.20
CA ILE A 609 0.56 5.37 2.99
C ILE A 609 0.30 6.33 1.82
N ALA A 610 -0.14 5.80 0.69
CA ALA A 610 -0.60 6.61 -0.43
C ALA A 610 -2.05 7.04 -0.16
N MET A 611 -2.31 8.33 -0.04
CA MET A 611 -3.63 8.87 0.28
C MET A 611 -4.15 9.72 -0.88
N SER A 612 -5.44 9.57 -1.19
CA SER A 612 -6.11 10.28 -2.28
C SER A 612 -7.29 11.11 -1.74
N PRO A 613 -7.03 12.30 -1.14
CA PRO A 613 -8.06 13.08 -0.46
C PRO A 613 -9.26 13.48 -1.32
N LEU A 614 -9.12 13.80 -2.62
CA LEU A 614 -10.25 14.13 -3.49
C LEU A 614 -11.14 12.91 -3.79
N SER A 615 -10.53 11.74 -3.98
CA SER A 615 -11.27 10.48 -4.11
C SER A 615 -12.05 10.20 -2.83
N ASN A 616 -11.36 10.25 -1.68
CA ASN A 616 -11.98 10.04 -0.38
C ASN A 616 -13.09 11.06 -0.07
N ASN A 617 -12.94 12.30 -0.55
CA ASN A 617 -13.96 13.35 -0.45
C ASN A 617 -15.26 13.00 -1.16
N SER A 618 -15.14 12.40 -2.34
CA SER A 618 -16.29 12.03 -3.17
C SER A 618 -16.99 10.77 -2.65
N LEU A 619 -16.25 9.86 -2.02
CA LEU A 619 -16.74 8.52 -1.70
C LEU A 619 -17.04 8.26 -0.20
N PHE A 620 -16.27 8.82 0.75
CA PHE A 620 -16.31 8.35 2.15
C PHE A 620 -16.48 9.42 3.21
N LEU A 621 -15.80 10.55 3.08
CA LEU A 621 -15.77 11.58 4.13
C LEU A 621 -15.49 12.95 3.55
N GLU A 622 -15.93 14.02 4.20
CA GLU A 622 -15.59 15.39 3.76
C GLU A 622 -14.07 15.63 3.75
N TYR A 623 -13.59 16.39 2.76
CA TYR A 623 -12.16 16.66 2.57
C TYR A 623 -11.45 17.15 3.85
N ALA A 624 -12.07 18.08 4.58
CA ALA A 624 -11.50 18.64 5.81
C ALA A 624 -11.37 17.61 6.96
N LYS A 625 -12.13 16.51 6.91
CA LYS A 625 -12.07 15.39 7.88
C LYS A 625 -11.05 14.32 7.47
N ASN A 626 -10.33 14.51 6.36
CA ASN A 626 -9.32 13.58 5.91
C ASN A 626 -8.12 13.57 6.87
N PRO A 627 -7.65 12.40 7.33
CA PRO A 627 -6.61 12.34 8.33
C PRO A 627 -5.20 12.58 7.78
N LEU A 628 -5.03 12.95 6.51
CA LEU A 628 -3.72 13.25 5.90
C LEU A 628 -2.89 14.22 6.74
N LEU A 629 -3.47 15.37 7.15
CA LEU A 629 -2.76 16.35 7.96
C LEU A 629 -2.38 15.78 9.33
N ASP A 630 -3.32 15.13 10.01
CA ASP A 630 -3.08 14.48 11.32
C ASP A 630 -1.96 13.43 11.23
N PHE A 631 -1.96 12.61 10.18
CA PHE A 631 -0.96 11.58 9.96
C PHE A 631 0.41 12.19 9.67
N HIS A 632 0.46 13.23 8.84
CA HIS A 632 1.69 13.97 8.54
C HIS A 632 2.29 14.61 9.80
N GLN A 633 1.49 15.32 10.60
CA GLN A 633 1.93 15.96 11.86
C GLN A 633 2.41 14.94 12.90
N LYS A 634 1.87 13.71 12.87
CA LYS A 634 2.33 12.60 13.72
C LYS A 634 3.58 11.91 13.18
N GLY A 635 4.09 12.30 12.02
CA GLY A 635 5.28 11.74 11.38
C GLY A 635 5.06 10.37 10.73
N LEU A 636 3.82 10.04 10.36
CA LEU A 636 3.56 8.89 9.48
C LEU A 636 4.04 9.23 8.06
N MET A 637 4.51 8.21 7.34
CA MET A 637 5.03 8.35 5.99
C MET A 637 3.89 8.42 4.96
N VAL A 638 3.25 9.58 4.87
CA VAL A 638 2.15 9.80 3.92
C VAL A 638 2.65 10.39 2.59
N SER A 639 2.00 10.01 1.50
CA SER A 639 2.12 10.65 0.18
C SER A 639 0.75 10.98 -0.39
N LEU A 640 0.68 11.97 -1.28
CA LEU A 640 -0.52 12.26 -2.06
C LEU A 640 -0.55 11.47 -3.37
N SER A 641 -1.74 11.02 -3.75
CA SER A 641 -2.03 10.26 -4.96
C SER A 641 -3.39 10.62 -5.55
N THR A 642 -3.66 10.24 -6.81
CA THR A 642 -4.84 10.74 -7.54
C THR A 642 -5.99 9.74 -7.67
N ASP A 643 -5.71 8.45 -7.47
CA ASP A 643 -6.68 7.35 -7.60
C ASP A 643 -7.25 7.24 -9.03
N ASP A 644 -8.38 7.90 -9.30
CA ASP A 644 -9.02 7.99 -10.61
C ASP A 644 -9.11 9.45 -11.10
N PRO A 645 -8.05 10.01 -11.74
CA PRO A 645 -8.08 11.33 -12.35
C PRO A 645 -9.32 11.64 -13.18
N MET A 646 -9.79 10.68 -13.98
CA MET A 646 -10.97 10.83 -14.82
C MET A 646 -12.21 11.21 -14.01
N GLN A 647 -12.33 10.66 -12.80
CA GLN A 647 -13.53 10.76 -11.97
C GLN A 647 -13.48 11.90 -10.97
N PHE A 648 -12.28 12.27 -10.49
CA PHE A 648 -12.14 13.18 -9.35
C PHE A 648 -11.47 14.52 -9.68
N HIS A 649 -10.82 14.65 -10.84
CA HIS A 649 -9.96 15.79 -11.16
C HIS A 649 -10.46 16.59 -12.36
N TYR A 650 -10.22 17.90 -12.35
CA TYR A 650 -10.63 18.82 -13.41
C TYR A 650 -9.47 19.32 -14.26
N THR A 651 -8.25 19.30 -13.73
CA THR A 651 -7.09 19.93 -14.37
C THR A 651 -6.35 18.98 -15.33
N LYS A 652 -5.38 19.53 -16.09
CA LYS A 652 -4.49 18.74 -16.95
C LYS A 652 -3.45 17.95 -16.13
N GLU A 653 -3.13 18.41 -14.93
CA GLU A 653 -2.12 17.82 -14.05
C GLU A 653 -2.78 17.36 -12.74
N PRO A 654 -3.44 16.18 -12.72
CA PRO A 654 -4.24 15.70 -11.59
C PRO A 654 -3.46 15.69 -10.27
N LEU A 655 -2.22 15.20 -10.29
CA LEU A 655 -1.40 15.14 -9.08
C LEU A 655 -1.13 16.54 -8.53
N MET A 656 -0.84 17.52 -9.39
CA MET A 656 -0.62 18.90 -8.97
C MET A 656 -1.88 19.54 -8.40
N GLU A 657 -3.06 19.18 -8.90
CA GLU A 657 -4.35 19.58 -8.33
C GLU A 657 -4.54 19.03 -6.92
N GLU A 658 -4.20 17.77 -6.65
CA GLU A 658 -4.20 17.21 -5.29
C GLU A 658 -3.29 18.00 -4.33
N TYR A 659 -2.03 18.23 -4.72
CA TYR A 659 -1.12 19.03 -3.90
C TYR A 659 -1.62 20.45 -3.68
N ALA A 660 -2.16 21.10 -4.72
CA ALA A 660 -2.66 22.47 -4.62
C ALA A 660 -3.85 22.57 -3.66
N ILE A 661 -4.81 21.64 -3.75
CA ILE A 661 -5.99 21.63 -2.88
C ILE A 661 -5.59 21.26 -1.45
N ALA A 662 -4.76 20.22 -1.26
CA ALA A 662 -4.26 19.84 0.06
C ALA A 662 -3.52 21.01 0.74
N ALA A 663 -2.66 21.72 0.02
CA ALA A 663 -1.95 22.86 0.57
C ALA A 663 -2.89 23.99 1.00
N GLN A 664 -3.93 24.28 0.22
CA GLN A 664 -4.87 25.36 0.55
C GLN A 664 -5.83 25.00 1.69
N VAL A 665 -6.28 23.76 1.76
CA VAL A 665 -7.23 23.30 2.79
C VAL A 665 -6.52 23.01 4.10
N PHE A 666 -5.40 22.27 4.06
CA PHE A 666 -4.64 21.88 5.26
C PHE A 666 -3.56 22.89 5.66
N LYS A 667 -3.40 23.99 4.91
CA LYS A 667 -2.40 25.04 5.16
C LYS A 667 -0.96 24.53 5.18
N LEU A 668 -0.67 23.57 4.30
CA LEU A 668 0.68 22.99 4.19
C LEU A 668 1.67 24.02 3.67
N SER A 669 2.83 24.08 4.31
CA SER A 669 3.97 24.87 3.88
C SER A 669 4.61 24.28 2.61
N THR A 670 5.53 25.03 1.99
CA THR A 670 6.33 24.47 0.89
C THR A 670 7.25 23.34 1.37
N CYS A 671 7.70 23.39 2.63
CA CYS A 671 8.50 22.34 3.25
C CYS A 671 7.68 21.04 3.31
N ASP A 672 6.47 21.12 3.86
CA ASP A 672 5.54 19.99 4.03
C ASP A 672 5.21 19.35 2.68
N MET A 673 4.89 20.17 1.67
CA MET A 673 4.63 19.68 0.32
C MET A 673 5.84 18.94 -0.28
N CYS A 674 7.06 19.45 -0.06
CA CYS A 674 8.28 18.80 -0.52
C CYS A 674 8.58 17.51 0.27
N GLU A 675 8.26 17.46 1.56
CA GLU A 675 8.38 16.24 2.38
C GLU A 675 7.40 15.16 1.91
N ILE A 676 6.15 15.51 1.68
CA ILE A 676 5.12 14.60 1.14
C ILE A 676 5.54 14.10 -0.26
N ALA A 677 6.06 14.98 -1.12
CA ALA A 677 6.60 14.60 -2.42
C ALA A 677 7.81 13.66 -2.30
N ARG A 678 8.74 13.92 -1.37
CA ARG A 678 9.86 13.03 -1.08
C ARG A 678 9.38 11.65 -0.60
N ASN A 679 8.36 11.59 0.24
CA ASN A 679 7.78 10.33 0.69
C ASN A 679 7.20 9.52 -0.47
N SER A 680 6.59 10.18 -1.46
CA SER A 680 6.11 9.50 -2.69
C SER A 680 7.23 8.81 -3.47
N VAL A 681 8.41 9.45 -3.57
CA VAL A 681 9.60 8.88 -4.22
C VAL A 681 10.12 7.68 -3.42
N LEU A 682 10.19 7.79 -2.09
CA LEU A 682 10.63 6.68 -1.24
C LEU A 682 9.66 5.50 -1.25
N GLN A 683 8.37 5.74 -1.53
CA GLN A 683 7.34 4.73 -1.63
C GLN A 683 7.29 4.04 -3.00
N CYS A 684 7.74 4.68 -4.08
CA CYS A 684 7.62 4.12 -5.42
C CYS A 684 8.47 2.85 -5.63
N GLY A 685 8.21 2.14 -6.72
CA GLY A 685 8.98 0.97 -7.18
C GLY A 685 10.01 1.29 -8.28
N LEU A 686 10.42 2.56 -8.43
CA LEU A 686 11.50 2.92 -9.34
C LEU A 686 12.85 2.42 -8.82
N SER A 687 13.76 2.13 -9.75
CA SER A 687 15.12 1.69 -9.44
C SER A 687 15.94 2.83 -8.84
N HIS A 688 16.97 2.51 -8.07
CA HIS A 688 17.82 3.51 -7.40
C HIS A 688 18.48 4.53 -8.35
N GLU A 689 18.76 4.15 -9.60
CA GLU A 689 19.38 5.04 -10.58
C GLU A 689 18.42 6.13 -11.12
N VAL A 690 17.11 5.94 -10.96
CA VAL A 690 16.05 6.88 -11.39
C VAL A 690 15.64 7.73 -10.20
#